data_AF-A0A7V9B929-F1
#
_entry.id   AF-A0A7V9B929-F1
#
_cell.length_a   1.000
_cell.length_b   1.000
_cell.length_c   1.000
_cell.angle_alpha   90.00
_cell.angle_beta   90.00
_cell.angle_gamma   90.00
#
_symmetry.space_group_name_H-M   'P 1'
#
loop_
_entity.id
_entity.type
_entity.pdbx_description
1 polymer ?
#
loop_
_entity_poly.entity_id
_entity_poly.type
_entity_poly.pdbx_seq_one_letter_code
_entity_poly.pdbx_strand_id
1 'polypeptide(L)'
;MHTRLLPLLLAAPLAAQSPTVPFTPGMVVTSSVRIIPGTYRAPAGDSGILTIRGSDITVDMRGVELVGNEQRDRPDRFTGVAVRIDGGSNITVRGATIRGYRIGLIARGVRSLRLLDNDLSYNWKTRLMSGIEKESLVDWMSYHHNEKDEWLKHAAAIYLVDVHGGELKGNRVRQGQNALLMTRTDSVLIWNNDFSFNSGLGIGMYRASYNTLVHNRIDWNVRGYSHGFYNRGQDSAGLLMYEQSCHNVVAHNSVTHSGDGLFLWAGQSTMDSGKGGANDNLFYANDFSHAPTNGIETTFSRNVFAGNRVEENWHGVWGGYSYETVYIGNDFRNNVEAIAIEHGQDNRIIGNTFRGDTTAIRLWWNRVEPSDWGYPKHRDTRSRDVVILGNTFAGNRLALRIDNTQRVRVDGNAFVGVDSLTRLSGDTAGWTMTPNQQAAMPVAIPARYRVAKRKGGTDAMIPAGAMRGRKTIIVDEWGPYDWRSPKLWPVGRSDASPQRLRVLGPAGTWRVVAERNVGSVSARAGRVGDTLTVTPSAEHDGDWSVELEYRGGAVTTPFGEWIAAGQPVRFTWHHWVPAISWHLVHVAWDSTTTPRSDPAAITRALGGTPVASSDTSMLDLTWYRPPDKRVPQANVLTGATADVALPEGRYTLRTIADDAVRVYIDDRLVLDDWEPGESRVREVAFTSTGRQKFRVEHLQLDGWYELRLDIVPER
;
A
#
# COMPACT_ATOMS: atom_id res chain seq x y z
N MET A 1 8.54 82.57 -8.82
CA MET A 1 7.72 81.74 -7.92
C MET A 1 7.79 80.30 -8.39
N HIS A 2 8.34 79.44 -7.53
CA HIS A 2 8.65 78.04 -7.78
C HIS A 2 7.46 77.14 -7.48
N THR A 3 7.11 76.25 -8.40
CA THR A 3 6.27 75.08 -8.09
C THR A 3 7.20 73.87 -8.06
N ARG A 4 7.59 73.45 -6.86
CA ARG A 4 8.42 72.27 -6.61
C ARG A 4 7.59 71.00 -6.85
N LEU A 5 7.90 70.26 -7.91
CA LEU A 5 7.51 68.86 -8.05
C LEU A 5 8.46 68.01 -7.20
N LEU A 6 7.94 67.45 -6.11
CA LEU A 6 8.63 66.48 -5.26
C LEU A 6 8.59 65.10 -5.97
N PRO A 7 9.72 64.44 -6.24
CA PRO A 7 9.70 63.06 -6.69
C PRO A 7 9.41 62.15 -5.50
N LEU A 8 8.28 61.44 -5.54
CA LEU A 8 7.93 60.39 -4.61
C LEU A 8 8.85 59.18 -4.88
N LEU A 9 9.94 59.07 -4.11
CA LEU A 9 10.78 57.88 -4.07
C LEU A 9 9.96 56.73 -3.45
N LEU A 10 9.40 55.86 -4.29
CA LEU A 10 8.93 54.54 -3.88
C LEU A 10 10.15 53.72 -3.44
N ALA A 11 10.41 53.71 -2.14
CA ALA A 11 11.29 52.74 -1.53
C ALA A 11 10.64 51.36 -1.70
N ALA A 12 11.22 50.51 -2.57
CA ALA A 12 10.91 49.09 -2.56
C ALA A 12 11.17 48.55 -1.14
N PRO A 13 10.26 47.77 -0.54
CA PRO A 13 10.54 47.17 0.76
C PRO A 13 11.73 46.24 0.59
N LEU A 14 12.87 46.58 1.21
CA LEU A 14 13.93 45.62 1.47
C LEU A 14 13.28 44.46 2.21
N ALA A 15 13.23 43.29 1.58
CA ALA A 15 12.84 42.06 2.27
C ALA A 15 13.82 41.88 3.44
N ALA A 16 13.37 42.14 4.66
CA ALA A 16 14.16 41.91 5.86
C ALA A 16 14.57 40.44 5.86
N GLN A 17 15.87 40.19 5.76
CA GLN A 17 16.42 38.84 5.76
C GLN A 17 16.05 38.18 7.09
N SER A 18 15.37 37.05 7.05
CA SER A 18 14.96 36.35 8.28
C SER A 18 16.18 36.05 9.15
N PRO A 19 16.10 36.26 10.47
CA PRO A 19 17.21 35.98 11.37
C PRO A 19 17.65 34.52 11.24
N THR A 20 18.96 34.31 11.17
CA THR A 20 19.55 32.97 11.16
C THR A 20 19.77 32.51 12.60
N VAL A 21 19.22 31.37 12.98
CA VAL A 21 19.21 30.87 14.37
C VAL A 21 19.77 29.44 14.44
N PRO A 22 20.50 29.07 15.52
CA PRO A 22 20.87 27.68 15.76
C PRO A 22 19.63 26.83 16.03
N PHE A 23 19.66 25.56 15.64
CA PHE A 23 18.63 24.60 16.02
C PHE A 23 18.81 24.18 17.48
N THR A 24 17.72 24.07 18.23
CA THR A 24 17.70 23.47 19.57
C THR A 24 16.50 22.52 19.67
N PRO A 25 16.67 21.25 20.08
CA PRO A 25 15.55 20.33 20.24
C PRO A 25 14.48 20.90 21.18
N GLY A 26 13.22 20.88 20.73
CA GLY A 26 12.09 21.46 21.45
C GLY A 26 11.90 22.97 21.23
N MET A 27 12.66 23.60 20.32
CA MET A 27 12.51 25.03 20.05
C MET A 27 11.11 25.36 19.51
N VAL A 28 10.61 26.53 19.92
CA VAL A 28 9.34 27.09 19.46
C VAL A 28 9.62 28.30 18.59
N VAL A 29 9.15 28.27 17.35
CA VAL A 29 9.27 29.36 16.38
C VAL A 29 7.95 30.11 16.31
N THR A 30 8.01 31.41 16.61
CA THR A 30 6.85 32.33 16.58
C THR A 30 7.00 33.49 15.59
N SER A 31 8.12 33.53 14.85
CA SER A 31 8.41 34.50 13.80
C SER A 31 9.26 33.86 12.71
N SER A 32 9.37 34.49 11.53
CA SER A 32 10.15 33.94 10.41
C SER A 32 11.63 33.77 10.78
N VAL A 33 12.21 32.61 10.48
CA VAL A 33 13.61 32.27 10.79
C VAL A 33 14.26 31.47 9.66
N ARG A 34 15.59 31.55 9.57
CA ARG A 34 16.42 30.56 8.87
C ARG A 34 17.15 29.72 9.90
N ILE A 35 17.01 28.40 9.83
CA ILE A 35 17.78 27.51 10.69
C ILE A 35 19.16 27.31 10.06
N ILE A 36 20.22 27.34 10.87
CA ILE A 36 21.59 27.09 10.41
C ILE A 36 21.66 25.72 9.72
N PRO A 37 22.25 25.59 8.52
CA PRO A 37 22.45 24.30 7.87
C PRO A 37 23.27 23.34 8.72
N GLY A 38 22.89 22.07 8.74
CA GLY A 38 23.56 21.04 9.53
C GLY A 38 22.69 19.80 9.76
N THR A 39 23.31 18.73 10.26
CA THR A 39 22.62 17.52 10.69
C THR A 39 22.41 17.57 12.20
N TYR A 40 21.15 17.54 12.64
CA TYR A 40 20.73 17.61 14.03
C TYR A 40 20.10 16.29 14.46
N ARG A 41 20.70 15.67 15.47
CA ARG A 41 20.25 14.40 16.06
C ARG A 41 19.41 14.70 17.28
N ALA A 42 18.13 14.35 17.22
CA ALA A 42 17.17 14.66 18.25
C ALA A 42 16.04 13.63 18.24
N PRO A 43 16.07 12.63 19.15
CA PRO A 43 14.92 11.74 19.35
C PRO A 43 13.73 12.58 19.82
N ALA A 44 12.55 12.30 19.26
CA ALA A 44 11.35 13.07 19.55
C ALA A 44 10.42 12.31 20.50
N GLY A 45 9.81 13.05 21.43
CA GLY A 45 8.51 12.67 22.00
C GLY A 45 7.36 13.22 21.15
N ASP A 46 6.13 13.10 21.64
CA ASP A 46 4.93 13.52 20.88
C ASP A 46 4.80 15.04 20.69
N SER A 47 5.56 15.84 21.45
CA SER A 47 5.52 17.31 21.42
C SER A 47 6.18 17.94 20.19
N GLY A 48 6.96 17.17 19.40
CA GLY A 48 7.76 17.72 18.30
C GLY A 48 9.12 18.26 18.76
N ILE A 49 10.17 18.12 17.93
CA ILE A 49 11.48 18.76 18.20
C ILE A 49 11.57 20.19 17.65
N LEU A 50 10.65 20.56 16.76
CA LEU A 50 10.43 21.94 16.30
C LEU A 50 8.93 22.22 16.33
N THR A 51 8.51 23.23 17.08
CA THR A 51 7.11 23.68 17.10
C THR A 51 6.99 25.05 16.44
N ILE A 52 6.02 25.24 15.56
CA ILE A 52 5.71 26.52 14.90
C ILE A 52 4.33 26.99 15.34
N ARG A 53 4.22 28.23 15.82
CA ARG A 53 2.98 28.84 16.31
C ARG A 53 2.89 30.30 15.90
N GLY A 54 1.77 30.71 15.33
CA GLY A 54 1.52 32.11 14.95
C GLY A 54 1.14 32.25 13.49
N SER A 55 1.32 33.43 12.92
CA SER A 55 1.00 33.70 11.50
C SER A 55 2.14 34.42 10.80
N ASP A 56 2.17 34.32 9.48
CA ASP A 56 3.17 34.98 8.62
C ASP A 56 4.60 34.53 8.92
N ILE A 57 4.76 33.23 9.11
CA ILE A 57 6.02 32.59 9.49
C ILE A 57 6.60 31.83 8.30
N THR A 58 7.83 32.14 7.93
CA THR A 58 8.65 31.29 7.07
C THR A 58 9.76 30.65 7.89
N VAL A 59 9.83 29.33 7.90
CA VAL A 59 10.93 28.55 8.44
C VAL A 59 11.74 27.99 7.28
N ASP A 60 12.89 28.59 7.04
CA ASP A 60 13.83 28.17 6.01
C ASP A 60 14.81 27.14 6.59
N MET A 61 14.69 25.91 6.12
CA MET A 61 15.44 24.74 6.59
C MET A 61 16.35 24.18 5.51
N ARG A 62 16.64 24.94 4.44
CA ARG A 62 17.53 24.47 3.37
C ARG A 62 18.91 24.10 3.90
N GLY A 63 19.30 22.84 3.69
CA GLY A 63 20.55 22.28 4.21
C GLY A 63 20.47 21.80 5.66
N VAL A 64 19.26 21.73 6.24
CA VAL A 64 19.00 21.17 7.58
C VAL A 64 18.52 19.74 7.44
N GLU A 65 19.14 18.84 8.19
CA GLU A 65 18.73 17.45 8.34
C GLU A 65 18.36 17.17 9.79
N LEU A 66 17.12 16.76 10.05
CA LEU A 66 16.65 16.28 11.34
C LEU A 66 16.67 14.75 11.37
N VAL A 67 17.32 14.17 12.38
CA VAL A 67 17.50 12.73 12.54
C VAL A 67 16.95 12.27 13.89
N GLY A 68 15.89 11.46 13.88
CA GLY A 68 15.21 10.95 15.08
C GLY A 68 15.94 9.77 15.72
N ASN A 69 15.59 8.55 15.30
CA ASN A 69 16.27 7.32 15.71
C ASN A 69 17.39 6.95 14.71
N GLU A 70 18.51 6.48 15.23
CA GLU A 70 19.70 6.12 14.46
C GLU A 70 19.76 4.63 14.05
N GLN A 71 18.96 3.76 14.69
CA GLN A 71 18.83 2.34 14.32
C GLN A 71 18.04 2.22 13.01
N ARG A 72 18.66 2.61 11.90
CA ARG A 72 17.94 2.81 10.63
C ARG A 72 17.41 1.50 10.04
N ASP A 73 18.02 0.38 10.40
CA ASP A 73 17.63 -0.97 10.03
C ASP A 73 16.37 -1.48 10.78
N ARG A 74 15.87 -0.69 11.75
CA ARG A 74 14.65 -0.95 12.53
C ARG A 74 13.66 0.21 12.44
N PRO A 75 13.14 0.54 11.24
CA PRO A 75 12.19 1.64 11.07
C PRO A 75 10.86 1.42 11.80
N ASP A 76 10.52 0.16 12.13
CA ASP A 76 9.39 -0.23 12.98
C ASP A 76 9.50 0.34 14.41
N ARG A 77 10.70 0.73 14.84
CA ARG A 77 10.99 1.27 16.18
C ARG A 77 11.07 2.79 16.24
N PHE A 78 10.87 3.50 15.13
CA PHE A 78 10.91 4.96 15.15
C PHE A 78 9.71 5.53 15.92
N THR A 79 9.96 6.60 16.68
CA THR A 79 8.97 7.26 17.55
C THR A 79 8.93 8.76 17.31
N GLY A 80 7.94 9.43 17.91
CA GLY A 80 7.86 10.88 18.01
C GLY A 80 7.59 11.65 16.71
N VAL A 81 7.57 12.97 16.85
CA VAL A 81 7.23 13.95 15.80
C VAL A 81 8.44 14.85 15.52
N ALA A 82 8.80 15.10 14.26
CA ALA A 82 9.90 16.04 13.98
C ALA A 82 9.43 17.51 14.05
N VAL A 83 8.50 17.88 13.18
CA VAL A 83 7.97 19.26 13.09
C VAL A 83 6.49 19.27 13.42
N ARG A 84 6.08 20.20 14.30
CA ARG A 84 4.69 20.40 14.70
C ARG A 84 4.26 21.84 14.41
N ILE A 85 3.13 22.01 13.73
CA ILE A 85 2.51 23.32 13.46
C ILE A 85 1.16 23.36 14.18
N ASP A 86 1.08 24.19 15.21
CA ASP A 86 -0.08 24.29 16.11
C ASP A 86 -0.88 25.56 15.81
N GLY A 87 -1.80 25.45 14.86
CA GLY A 87 -2.66 26.55 14.42
C GLY A 87 -1.90 27.66 13.69
N GLY A 88 -2.67 28.64 13.22
CA GLY A 88 -2.12 29.85 12.60
C GLY A 88 -2.48 30.04 11.14
N SER A 89 -1.83 31.00 10.48
CA SER A 89 -2.09 31.31 9.08
C SER A 89 -0.84 31.75 8.31
N ASN A 90 -0.79 31.47 7.01
CA ASN A 90 0.32 31.83 6.13
C ASN A 90 1.69 31.36 6.67
N ILE A 91 1.79 30.06 6.96
CA ILE A 91 3.01 29.42 7.46
C ILE A 91 3.71 28.70 6.30
N THR A 92 5.02 28.88 6.17
CA THR A 92 5.85 28.19 5.17
C THR A 92 6.97 27.41 5.86
N VAL A 93 7.09 26.12 5.56
CA VAL A 93 8.25 25.30 5.90
C VAL A 93 8.91 24.85 4.60
N ARG A 94 10.21 25.13 4.44
CA ARG A 94 10.90 24.81 3.17
C ARG A 94 12.28 24.20 3.33
N GLY A 95 12.59 23.25 2.46
CA GLY A 95 13.93 22.70 2.28
C GLY A 95 14.44 21.77 3.38
N ALA A 96 13.57 21.29 4.27
CA ALA A 96 13.95 20.41 5.36
C ALA A 96 14.19 18.97 4.87
N THR A 97 15.22 18.30 5.40
CA THR A 97 15.35 16.85 5.33
C THR A 97 14.99 16.25 6.70
N ILE A 98 14.03 15.34 6.75
CA ILE A 98 13.49 14.79 8.02
C ILE A 98 13.38 13.26 7.92
N ARG A 99 14.12 12.54 8.76
CA ARG A 99 14.11 11.06 8.77
C ARG A 99 14.25 10.45 10.17
N GLY A 100 13.87 9.18 10.31
CA GLY A 100 14.00 8.47 11.58
C GLY A 100 12.91 8.80 12.61
N TYR A 101 11.78 9.38 12.18
CA TYR A 101 10.66 9.73 13.05
C TYR A 101 9.43 8.87 12.76
N ARG A 102 8.53 8.75 13.74
CA ARG A 102 7.19 8.22 13.50
C ARG A 102 6.38 9.19 12.64
N ILE A 103 6.36 10.47 13.00
CA ILE A 103 5.72 11.52 12.21
C ILE A 103 6.77 12.55 11.78
N GLY A 104 6.90 12.78 10.47
CA GLY A 104 7.83 13.79 9.96
C GLY A 104 7.36 15.21 10.27
N LEU A 105 6.17 15.56 9.82
CA LEU A 105 5.53 16.86 10.06
C LEU A 105 4.05 16.68 10.33
N ILE A 106 3.55 17.35 11.37
CA ILE A 106 2.12 17.43 11.66
C ILE A 106 1.65 18.89 11.72
N ALA A 107 0.55 19.21 11.05
CA ALA A 107 -0.06 20.53 11.08
C ALA A 107 -1.54 20.42 11.43
N ARG A 108 -1.98 21.24 12.40
CA ARG A 108 -3.37 21.24 12.88
C ARG A 108 -3.94 22.66 12.85
N GLY A 109 -5.13 22.85 12.27
CA GLY A 109 -5.86 24.11 12.33
C GLY A 109 -5.18 25.27 11.62
N VAL A 110 -4.51 25.03 10.49
CA VAL A 110 -3.70 26.03 9.78
C VAL A 110 -4.39 26.52 8.52
N ARG A 111 -4.40 27.84 8.30
CA ARG A 111 -4.86 28.44 7.03
C ARG A 111 -3.70 28.80 6.13
N SER A 112 -3.78 28.51 4.83
CA SER A 112 -2.73 28.86 3.86
C SER A 112 -1.34 28.29 4.23
N LEU A 113 -1.26 26.98 4.50
CA LEU A 113 -0.01 26.29 4.80
C LEU A 113 0.81 26.06 3.51
N ARG A 114 2.11 26.30 3.56
CA ARG A 114 3.04 25.99 2.46
C ARG A 114 4.14 25.04 2.92
N LEU A 115 4.21 23.86 2.31
CA LEU A 115 5.30 22.90 2.50
C LEU A 115 6.03 22.76 1.17
N LEU A 116 7.25 23.29 1.12
CA LEU A 116 7.99 23.48 -0.14
C LEU A 116 9.33 22.74 -0.12
N ASP A 117 9.55 21.86 -1.10
CA ASP A 117 10.85 21.26 -1.37
C ASP A 117 11.46 20.52 -0.16
N ASN A 118 10.63 19.84 0.65
CA ASN A 118 11.08 19.06 1.80
C ASN A 118 11.29 17.58 1.42
N ASP A 119 12.29 16.91 1.98
CA ASP A 119 12.48 15.46 1.89
C ASP A 119 12.18 14.82 3.24
N LEU A 120 11.08 14.06 3.33
CA LEU A 120 10.65 13.35 4.53
C LEU A 120 10.70 11.82 4.35
N SER A 121 11.64 11.35 3.53
CA SER A 121 11.86 9.91 3.27
C SER A 121 12.49 9.19 4.46
N TYR A 122 12.37 7.85 4.49
CA TYR A 122 12.99 6.98 5.52
C TYR A 122 12.52 7.28 6.95
N ASN A 123 11.22 7.56 7.08
CA ASN A 123 10.51 7.60 8.36
C ASN A 123 9.89 6.22 8.68
N TRP A 124 9.09 6.13 9.75
CA TRP A 124 8.56 4.87 10.27
C TRP A 124 7.80 4.06 9.21
N LYS A 125 7.98 2.74 9.27
CA LYS A 125 7.20 1.75 8.53
C LYS A 125 7.18 0.41 9.24
N THR A 126 6.08 -0.31 9.13
CA THR A 126 5.90 -1.64 9.72
C THR A 126 6.78 -2.67 9.01
N ARG A 127 7.32 -3.63 9.77
CA ARG A 127 7.92 -4.85 9.20
C ARG A 127 6.79 -5.79 8.75
N LEU A 128 6.76 -6.16 7.48
CA LEU A 128 5.75 -7.05 6.91
C LEU A 128 5.97 -8.50 7.35
N MET A 129 4.87 -9.23 7.54
CA MET A 129 4.88 -10.67 7.83
C MET A 129 4.56 -11.54 6.61
N SER A 130 4.00 -10.95 5.56
CA SER A 130 3.78 -11.55 4.26
C SER A 130 5.11 -11.98 3.64
N GLY A 131 5.16 -13.22 3.18
CA GLY A 131 6.32 -13.81 2.51
C GLY A 131 6.20 -13.75 1.00
N ILE A 132 7.04 -14.52 0.31
CA ILE A 132 7.03 -14.60 -1.16
C ILE A 132 5.84 -15.44 -1.64
N GLU A 133 5.55 -16.55 -1.00
CA GLU A 133 4.54 -17.51 -1.43
C GLU A 133 3.15 -17.22 -0.85
N LYS A 134 3.09 -16.54 0.30
CA LYS A 134 1.85 -16.33 1.06
C LYS A 134 1.79 -14.94 1.69
N GLU A 135 0.59 -14.37 1.70
CA GLU A 135 0.28 -13.18 2.49
C GLU A 135 -0.02 -13.53 3.96
N SER A 136 0.04 -12.55 4.84
CA SER A 136 -0.45 -12.62 6.22
C SER A 136 -1.49 -11.53 6.48
N LEU A 137 -2.56 -11.83 7.24
CA LEU A 137 -3.61 -10.85 7.50
C LEU A 137 -3.15 -9.69 8.39
N VAL A 138 -2.10 -9.88 9.20
CA VAL A 138 -1.59 -8.81 10.08
C VAL A 138 -1.01 -7.61 9.30
N ASP A 139 -0.74 -7.78 8.01
CA ASP A 139 -0.28 -6.71 7.13
C ASP A 139 -1.42 -5.92 6.48
N TRP A 140 -2.68 -6.33 6.69
CA TRP A 140 -3.82 -5.56 6.20
C TRP A 140 -3.96 -4.24 6.96
N MET A 141 -4.26 -3.19 6.22
CA MET A 141 -4.51 -1.87 6.79
C MET A 141 -6.02 -1.65 6.94
N SER A 142 -6.39 -0.76 7.86
CA SER A 142 -7.77 -0.29 7.97
C SER A 142 -7.78 1.22 8.15
N TYR A 143 -8.51 1.87 7.25
CA TYR A 143 -8.62 3.32 7.11
C TYR A 143 -10.08 3.82 7.20
N HIS A 144 -11.03 2.96 7.54
CA HIS A 144 -12.48 3.27 7.52
C HIS A 144 -12.91 4.38 8.48
N HIS A 145 -12.13 4.64 9.54
CA HIS A 145 -12.39 5.69 10.53
C HIS A 145 -11.16 6.58 10.68
N ASN A 146 -11.39 7.89 10.85
CA ASN A 146 -10.35 8.83 11.23
C ASN A 146 -10.87 10.05 12.02
N GLU A 147 -12.05 9.94 12.61
CA GLU A 147 -12.67 11.01 13.40
C GLU A 147 -11.87 11.36 14.66
N LYS A 148 -11.06 10.42 15.17
CA LYS A 148 -10.25 10.52 16.39
C LYS A 148 -8.75 10.38 16.10
N ASP A 149 -8.30 10.73 14.89
CA ASP A 149 -6.90 10.57 14.45
C ASP A 149 -6.41 9.10 14.45
N GLU A 150 -7.31 8.13 14.23
CA GLU A 150 -7.01 6.69 14.19
C GLU A 150 -5.86 6.36 13.23
N TRP A 151 -5.73 7.09 12.12
CA TRP A 151 -4.69 6.88 11.12
C TRP A 151 -3.28 7.15 11.64
N LEU A 152 -3.10 7.90 12.74
CA LEU A 152 -1.77 8.09 13.36
C LEU A 152 -1.15 6.78 13.90
N LYS A 153 -1.97 5.74 14.11
CA LYS A 153 -1.46 4.39 14.42
C LYS A 153 -0.60 3.81 13.29
N HIS A 154 -0.83 4.28 12.08
CA HIS A 154 -0.11 3.91 10.86
C HIS A 154 1.00 4.89 10.49
N ALA A 155 1.26 5.91 11.31
CA ALA A 155 2.28 6.93 11.06
C ALA A 155 2.09 7.71 9.74
N ALA A 156 2.87 8.77 9.53
CA ALA A 156 2.85 9.58 8.31
C ALA A 156 4.09 10.46 8.22
N ALA A 157 4.61 10.67 7.00
CA ALA A 157 5.62 11.70 6.80
C ALA A 157 5.00 13.11 6.95
N ILE A 158 3.81 13.35 6.41
CA ILE A 158 3.05 14.59 6.56
C ILE A 158 1.62 14.25 6.99
N TYR A 159 1.18 14.79 8.13
CA TYR A 159 -0.20 14.65 8.64
C TYR A 159 -0.87 16.01 8.80
N LEU A 160 -1.95 16.25 8.06
CA LEU A 160 -2.71 17.50 8.05
C LEU A 160 -4.09 17.29 8.65
N VAL A 161 -4.48 18.15 9.58
CA VAL A 161 -5.81 18.16 10.19
C VAL A 161 -6.37 19.57 10.19
N ASP A 162 -7.58 19.75 9.68
CA ASP A 162 -8.26 21.06 9.67
C ASP A 162 -7.39 22.15 9.01
N VAL A 163 -6.77 21.80 7.87
CA VAL A 163 -5.97 22.73 7.06
C VAL A 163 -6.84 23.31 5.93
N HIS A 164 -6.85 24.63 5.79
CA HIS A 164 -7.68 25.31 4.80
C HIS A 164 -6.85 26.19 3.88
N GLY A 165 -6.77 25.81 2.62
CA GLY A 165 -5.93 26.47 1.62
C GLY A 165 -4.44 26.25 1.85
N GLY A 166 -3.66 26.39 0.78
CA GLY A 166 -2.21 26.24 0.85
C GLY A 166 -1.59 25.59 -0.37
N GLU A 167 -0.30 25.29 -0.26
CA GLU A 167 0.49 24.68 -1.32
C GLU A 167 1.49 23.65 -0.78
N LEU A 168 1.37 22.41 -1.24
CA LEU A 168 2.37 21.36 -1.05
C LEU A 168 3.06 21.12 -2.38
N LYS A 169 4.33 21.54 -2.49
CA LYS A 169 5.07 21.51 -3.74
C LYS A 169 6.49 20.98 -3.56
N GLY A 170 6.92 20.11 -4.49
CA GLY A 170 8.31 19.68 -4.57
C GLY A 170 8.75 18.79 -3.41
N ASN A 171 7.81 18.31 -2.59
CA ASN A 171 8.14 17.45 -1.46
C ASN A 171 8.40 16.01 -1.94
N ARG A 172 9.27 15.32 -1.21
CA ARG A 172 9.65 13.94 -1.47
C ARG A 172 9.41 13.09 -0.24
N VAL A 173 8.72 11.97 -0.41
CA VAL A 173 8.55 10.96 0.63
C VAL A 173 8.61 9.58 -0.01
N ARG A 174 9.64 8.83 0.36
CA ARG A 174 9.85 7.46 -0.08
C ARG A 174 10.28 6.60 1.09
N GLN A 175 10.08 5.30 0.99
CA GLN A 175 10.60 4.33 1.96
C GLN A 175 10.09 4.57 3.40
N GLY A 176 8.85 5.06 3.55
CA GLY A 176 8.11 5.14 4.82
C GLY A 176 6.77 4.39 4.74
N GLN A 177 5.92 4.52 5.77
CA GLN A 177 4.58 3.91 5.76
C GLN A 177 3.62 4.71 4.88
N ASN A 178 3.32 5.95 5.25
CA ASN A 178 2.40 6.82 4.53
C ASN A 178 3.06 8.16 4.24
N ALA A 179 2.84 8.72 3.04
CA ALA A 179 3.44 9.99 2.66
C ALA A 179 2.65 11.20 3.14
N LEU A 180 1.45 11.44 2.59
CA LEU A 180 0.59 12.56 2.98
C LEU A 180 -0.77 12.06 3.46
N LEU A 181 -1.14 12.33 4.70
CA LEU A 181 -2.48 12.07 5.22
C LEU A 181 -3.19 13.39 5.54
N MET A 182 -4.45 13.52 5.12
CA MET A 182 -5.22 14.74 5.19
C MET A 182 -6.61 14.46 5.76
N THR A 183 -6.95 15.17 6.84
CA THR A 183 -8.25 15.03 7.53
C THR A 183 -8.94 16.38 7.61
N ARG A 184 -10.20 16.46 7.16
CA ARG A 184 -11.00 17.71 7.15
C ARG A 184 -10.23 18.89 6.54
N THR A 185 -9.48 18.60 5.47
CA THR A 185 -8.59 19.55 4.81
C THR A 185 -9.16 19.91 3.44
N ASP A 186 -9.15 21.19 3.11
CA ASP A 186 -9.72 21.67 1.85
C ASP A 186 -8.92 22.76 1.17
N SER A 187 -9.21 22.95 -0.12
CA SER A 187 -8.66 24.04 -0.93
C SER A 187 -7.12 24.04 -1.06
N VAL A 188 -6.46 22.90 -0.79
CA VAL A 188 -4.99 22.77 -0.88
C VAL A 188 -4.57 22.40 -2.29
N LEU A 189 -3.55 23.09 -2.81
CA LEU A 189 -2.87 22.74 -4.05
C LEU A 189 -1.69 21.80 -3.77
N ILE A 190 -1.71 20.60 -4.32
CA ILE A 190 -0.69 19.55 -4.11
C ILE A 190 -0.10 19.22 -5.48
N TRP A 191 1.15 19.60 -5.73
CA TRP A 191 1.74 19.43 -7.07
C TRP A 191 3.25 19.25 -7.12
N ASN A 192 3.72 18.55 -8.15
CA ASN A 192 5.14 18.22 -8.34
C ASN A 192 5.79 17.53 -7.13
N ASN A 193 5.04 16.72 -6.38
CA ASN A 193 5.58 15.91 -5.29
C ASN A 193 5.93 14.50 -5.77
N ASP A 194 6.89 13.86 -5.10
CA ASP A 194 7.22 12.43 -5.26
C ASP A 194 6.87 11.69 -3.96
N PHE A 195 5.71 11.06 -3.94
CA PHE A 195 5.18 10.25 -2.84
C PHE A 195 5.11 8.78 -3.25
N SER A 196 6.23 8.28 -3.76
CA SER A 196 6.33 6.93 -4.32
C SER A 196 7.08 5.97 -3.39
N PHE A 197 6.87 4.67 -3.53
CA PHE A 197 7.57 3.61 -2.79
C PHE A 197 7.37 3.69 -1.27
N ASN A 198 6.13 3.89 -0.82
CA ASN A 198 5.74 3.77 0.59
C ASN A 198 4.96 2.46 0.81
N SER A 199 5.04 1.90 2.02
CA SER A 199 4.43 0.59 2.33
C SER A 199 2.89 0.65 2.35
N GLY A 200 2.32 1.76 2.83
CA GLY A 200 0.88 2.02 2.91
C GLY A 200 0.42 2.97 1.81
N LEU A 201 0.21 4.25 2.16
CA LEU A 201 -0.43 5.23 1.30
C LEU A 201 0.54 6.26 0.71
N GLY A 202 0.34 6.62 -0.55
CA GLY A 202 0.92 7.83 -1.12
C GLY A 202 0.22 9.09 -0.61
N ILE A 203 -1.08 9.21 -0.86
CA ILE A 203 -1.93 10.28 -0.33
C ILE A 203 -3.21 9.67 0.25
N GLY A 204 -3.52 9.94 1.51
CA GLY A 204 -4.78 9.58 2.16
C GLY A 204 -5.62 10.80 2.48
N MET A 205 -6.90 10.76 2.13
CA MET A 205 -7.86 11.85 2.30
C MET A 205 -9.09 11.36 3.07
N TYR A 206 -9.44 12.06 4.14
CA TYR A 206 -10.59 11.76 4.98
C TYR A 206 -11.42 13.02 5.23
N ARG A 207 -12.67 13.05 4.76
CA ARG A 207 -13.50 14.28 4.74
C ARG A 207 -12.76 15.49 4.14
N ALA A 208 -11.94 15.26 3.11
CA ALA A 208 -11.08 16.28 2.50
C ALA A 208 -11.63 16.64 1.12
N SER A 209 -11.95 17.91 0.90
CA SER A 209 -12.73 18.36 -0.25
C SER A 209 -12.11 19.56 -0.95
N TYR A 210 -12.49 19.84 -2.20
CA TYR A 210 -12.02 21.03 -2.95
C TYR A 210 -10.49 21.14 -3.12
N ASN A 211 -9.75 20.05 -2.96
CA ASN A 211 -8.30 20.04 -3.17
C ASN A 211 -7.95 19.85 -4.64
N THR A 212 -6.78 20.33 -5.05
CA THR A 212 -6.25 20.16 -6.42
C THR A 212 -4.93 19.41 -6.37
N LEU A 213 -4.92 18.17 -6.89
CA LEU A 213 -3.76 17.29 -6.94
C LEU A 213 -3.30 17.16 -8.39
N VAL A 214 -2.16 17.75 -8.75
CA VAL A 214 -1.67 17.74 -10.13
C VAL A 214 -0.18 17.49 -10.28
N HIS A 215 0.22 16.74 -11.31
CA HIS A 215 1.64 16.50 -11.63
C HIS A 215 2.46 15.82 -10.51
N ASN A 216 1.81 15.03 -9.65
CA ASN A 216 2.48 14.25 -8.61
C ASN A 216 2.85 12.85 -9.12
N ARG A 217 3.95 12.30 -8.60
CA ARG A 217 4.30 10.88 -8.71
C ARG A 217 3.91 10.20 -7.41
N ILE A 218 3.03 9.21 -7.50
CA ILE A 218 2.41 8.52 -6.38
C ILE A 218 2.47 7.01 -6.67
N ASP A 219 3.64 6.56 -7.11
CA ASP A 219 3.83 5.24 -7.69
C ASP A 219 4.39 4.23 -6.67
N TRP A 220 4.16 2.93 -6.87
CA TRP A 220 4.69 1.85 -6.02
C TRP A 220 4.32 2.00 -4.53
N ASN A 221 3.14 2.53 -4.19
CA ASN A 221 2.66 2.51 -2.80
C ASN A 221 1.91 1.19 -2.55
N VAL A 222 2.66 0.15 -2.18
CA VAL A 222 2.18 -1.24 -2.16
C VAL A 222 2.88 -2.10 -1.11
N ARG A 223 2.11 -2.95 -0.43
CA ARG A 223 2.62 -4.00 0.48
C ARG A 223 2.09 -5.41 0.22
N GLY A 224 0.92 -5.55 -0.40
CA GLY A 224 0.26 -6.84 -0.64
C GLY A 224 0.46 -7.42 -2.05
N TYR A 225 1.69 -7.74 -2.45
CA TYR A 225 1.92 -8.35 -3.76
C TYR A 225 3.15 -9.25 -3.83
N SER A 226 2.98 -10.42 -4.45
CA SER A 226 4.09 -11.26 -4.91
C SER A 226 3.78 -11.85 -6.28
N HIS A 227 4.66 -11.56 -7.25
CA HIS A 227 4.41 -11.90 -8.65
C HIS A 227 4.26 -13.41 -8.85
N GLY A 228 3.09 -13.84 -9.32
CA GLY A 228 2.77 -15.25 -9.55
C GLY A 228 2.25 -16.01 -8.32
N PHE A 229 2.19 -15.36 -7.16
CA PHE A 229 1.70 -15.98 -5.91
C PHE A 229 0.40 -15.34 -5.40
N TYR A 230 0.40 -14.03 -5.15
CA TYR A 230 -0.79 -13.32 -4.67
C TYR A 230 -0.81 -11.84 -5.09
N ASN A 231 -2.02 -11.28 -5.20
CA ASN A 231 -2.27 -9.91 -5.66
C ASN A 231 -3.39 -9.25 -4.85
N ARG A 232 -3.07 -8.79 -3.64
CA ARG A 232 -4.09 -8.44 -2.63
C ARG A 232 -4.11 -6.98 -2.25
N GLY A 233 -3.03 -6.24 -2.49
CA GLY A 233 -2.90 -4.83 -2.13
C GLY A 233 -2.81 -4.58 -0.62
N GLN A 234 -3.54 -5.34 0.20
CA GLN A 234 -3.59 -5.23 1.67
C GLN A 234 -3.98 -3.81 2.13
N ASP A 235 -4.97 -3.23 1.45
CA ASP A 235 -5.50 -1.88 1.66
C ASP A 235 -4.45 -0.75 1.58
N SER A 236 -3.33 -1.00 0.89
CA SER A 236 -2.42 0.04 0.43
C SER A 236 -2.93 0.68 -0.86
N ALA A 237 -2.60 1.96 -1.09
CA ALA A 237 -3.04 2.68 -2.27
C ALA A 237 -2.12 3.85 -2.62
N GLY A 238 -2.11 4.24 -3.89
CA GLY A 238 -1.50 5.49 -4.31
C GLY A 238 -2.29 6.66 -3.73
N LEU A 239 -3.59 6.68 -4.00
CA LEU A 239 -4.52 7.71 -3.52
C LEU A 239 -5.72 7.06 -2.83
N LEU A 240 -5.92 7.33 -1.54
CA LEU A 240 -7.09 6.91 -0.78
C LEU A 240 -8.00 8.12 -0.51
N MET A 241 -9.30 7.98 -0.79
CA MET A 241 -10.31 9.04 -0.63
C MET A 241 -11.54 8.52 0.09
N TYR A 242 -11.58 8.72 1.40
CA TYR A 242 -12.61 8.18 2.28
C TYR A 242 -13.51 9.28 2.84
N GLU A 243 -14.70 8.85 3.26
CA GLU A 243 -15.64 9.61 4.07
C GLU A 243 -16.01 10.98 3.48
N GLN A 244 -16.91 10.99 2.49
CA GLN A 244 -17.45 12.21 1.89
C GLN A 244 -16.38 13.23 1.45
N SER A 245 -15.25 12.73 0.93
CA SER A 245 -14.23 13.53 0.26
C SER A 245 -14.71 13.90 -1.14
N CYS A 246 -15.09 15.16 -1.33
CA CYS A 246 -15.85 15.62 -2.51
C CYS A 246 -15.19 16.78 -3.24
N HIS A 247 -15.61 17.03 -4.48
CA HIS A 247 -15.22 18.22 -5.25
C HIS A 247 -13.71 18.39 -5.46
N ASN A 248 -12.92 17.31 -5.38
CA ASN A 248 -11.48 17.37 -5.62
C ASN A 248 -11.17 17.26 -7.13
N VAL A 249 -10.07 17.88 -7.55
CA VAL A 249 -9.53 17.76 -8.91
C VAL A 249 -8.21 17.01 -8.85
N VAL A 250 -8.14 15.85 -9.50
CA VAL A 250 -6.95 15.00 -9.60
C VAL A 250 -6.57 14.87 -11.05
N ALA A 251 -5.48 15.50 -11.49
CA ALA A 251 -5.12 15.49 -12.90
C ALA A 251 -3.62 15.45 -13.21
N HIS A 252 -3.26 14.76 -14.30
CA HIS A 252 -1.86 14.63 -14.76
C HIS A 252 -0.92 14.00 -13.72
N ASN A 253 -1.43 13.12 -12.86
CA ASN A 253 -0.61 12.39 -11.89
C ASN A 253 -0.25 10.99 -12.41
N SER A 254 0.90 10.47 -11.96
CA SER A 254 1.21 9.04 -12.07
C SER A 254 0.88 8.38 -10.73
N VAL A 255 0.03 7.37 -10.75
CA VAL A 255 -0.48 6.65 -9.57
C VAL A 255 -0.47 5.15 -9.88
N THR A 256 0.72 4.65 -10.26
CA THR A 256 0.90 3.32 -10.82
C THR A 256 1.56 2.36 -9.83
N HIS A 257 1.41 1.05 -10.04
CA HIS A 257 2.08 0.01 -9.23
C HIS A 257 1.80 0.06 -7.72
N SER A 258 0.81 0.85 -7.30
CA SER A 258 0.33 0.93 -5.92
C SER A 258 -0.73 -0.14 -5.67
N GLY A 259 -1.01 -0.53 -4.43
CA GLY A 259 -1.99 -1.57 -4.07
C GLY A 259 -3.29 -1.41 -4.86
N ASP A 260 -4.01 -0.34 -4.55
CA ASP A 260 -4.91 0.32 -5.51
C ASP A 260 -4.26 1.59 -6.08
N GLY A 261 -4.62 1.98 -7.31
CA GLY A 261 -4.28 3.29 -7.83
C GLY A 261 -5.06 4.38 -7.09
N LEU A 262 -6.38 4.36 -7.24
CA LEU A 262 -7.34 5.12 -6.43
C LEU A 262 -8.16 4.15 -5.57
N PHE A 263 -8.27 4.39 -4.27
CA PHE A 263 -9.18 3.69 -3.36
C PHE A 263 -10.18 4.70 -2.77
N LEU A 264 -11.34 4.81 -3.40
CA LEU A 264 -12.39 5.75 -3.00
C LEU A 264 -13.60 5.01 -2.44
N TRP A 265 -13.94 5.34 -1.20
CA TRP A 265 -15.13 4.84 -0.50
C TRP A 265 -15.91 5.99 0.13
N ALA A 266 -17.23 5.97 -0.03
CA ALA A 266 -18.10 7.06 0.41
C ALA A 266 -18.10 7.34 1.92
N GLY A 267 -17.68 6.38 2.74
CA GLY A 267 -17.65 6.53 4.18
C GLY A 267 -18.75 5.81 4.93
N GLN A 268 -18.53 5.61 6.23
CA GLN A 268 -19.46 4.97 7.14
C GLN A 268 -20.74 5.81 7.26
N SER A 269 -20.63 7.15 7.26
CA SER A 269 -21.82 8.01 7.30
C SER A 269 -22.76 7.74 6.12
N THR A 270 -22.22 7.44 4.94
CA THR A 270 -23.02 7.11 3.76
C THR A 270 -23.62 5.71 3.90
N MET A 271 -22.82 4.74 4.36
CA MET A 271 -23.29 3.37 4.58
C MET A 271 -24.43 3.28 5.60
N ASP A 272 -24.38 4.08 6.66
CA ASP A 272 -25.39 4.07 7.72
C ASP A 272 -26.66 4.82 7.32
N SER A 273 -26.51 6.01 6.72
CA SER A 273 -27.63 6.92 6.49
C SER A 273 -28.24 6.84 5.09
N GLY A 274 -27.52 6.25 4.13
CA GLY A 274 -27.83 6.35 2.70
C GLY A 274 -27.69 7.78 2.15
N LYS A 275 -27.16 8.75 2.90
CA LYS A 275 -27.03 10.16 2.48
C LYS A 275 -25.56 10.51 2.22
N GLY A 276 -25.34 11.47 1.33
CA GLY A 276 -23.99 11.88 0.93
C GLY A 276 -23.37 10.94 -0.11
N GLY A 277 -22.05 10.84 -0.07
CA GLY A 277 -21.21 10.12 -1.03
C GLY A 277 -19.83 10.79 -1.11
N ALA A 278 -18.84 10.11 -1.70
CA ALA A 278 -17.58 10.73 -2.11
C ALA A 278 -17.71 11.20 -3.56
N ASN A 279 -18.34 12.36 -3.72
CA ASN A 279 -18.95 12.79 -4.97
C ASN A 279 -18.26 13.99 -5.62
N ASP A 280 -18.55 14.16 -6.90
CA ASP A 280 -18.21 15.34 -7.70
C ASP A 280 -16.71 15.60 -7.80
N ASN A 281 -15.91 14.55 -7.67
CA ASN A 281 -14.49 14.58 -7.96
C ASN A 281 -14.23 14.41 -9.47
N LEU A 282 -13.21 15.11 -9.98
CA LEU A 282 -12.76 15.02 -11.37
C LEU A 282 -11.37 14.40 -11.45
N PHE A 283 -11.28 13.26 -12.12
CA PHE A 283 -10.03 12.54 -12.39
C PHE A 283 -9.69 12.66 -13.88
N TYR A 284 -8.70 13.48 -14.22
CA TYR A 284 -8.36 13.79 -15.61
C TYR A 284 -6.92 13.46 -16.00
N ALA A 285 -6.73 12.64 -17.03
CA ALA A 285 -5.42 12.34 -17.61
C ALA A 285 -4.37 11.85 -16.59
N ASN A 286 -4.78 11.01 -15.64
CA ASN A 286 -3.89 10.30 -14.74
C ASN A 286 -3.50 8.93 -15.32
N ASP A 287 -2.43 8.34 -14.80
CA ASP A 287 -2.04 6.95 -15.05
C ASP A 287 -2.29 6.10 -13.78
N PHE A 288 -3.26 5.20 -13.83
CA PHE A 288 -3.65 4.27 -12.74
C PHE A 288 -3.29 2.81 -13.11
N SER A 289 -2.17 2.61 -13.80
CA SER A 289 -1.78 1.29 -14.31
C SER A 289 -1.02 0.45 -13.29
N HIS A 290 -1.06 -0.86 -13.52
CA HIS A 290 -0.24 -1.87 -12.86
C HIS A 290 -0.52 -2.05 -11.36
N ALA A 291 -1.71 -1.72 -10.88
CA ALA A 291 -2.15 -2.07 -9.54
C ALA A 291 -2.38 -3.59 -9.43
N PRO A 292 -1.90 -4.26 -8.36
CA PRO A 292 -2.16 -5.68 -8.13
C PRO A 292 -3.65 -6.00 -8.01
N THR A 293 -4.44 -5.07 -7.46
CA THR A 293 -5.90 -5.13 -7.32
C THR A 293 -6.54 -4.14 -8.29
N ASN A 294 -6.98 -2.97 -7.85
CA ASN A 294 -7.78 -2.04 -8.66
C ASN A 294 -6.94 -0.86 -9.15
N GLY A 295 -6.98 -0.56 -10.44
CA GLY A 295 -6.50 0.73 -10.93
C GLY A 295 -7.30 1.87 -10.29
N ILE A 296 -8.62 1.73 -10.30
CA ILE A 296 -9.57 2.66 -9.70
C ILE A 296 -10.65 1.87 -8.94
N GLU A 297 -10.70 2.02 -7.63
CA GLU A 297 -11.85 1.66 -6.82
C GLU A 297 -12.65 2.93 -6.47
N THR A 298 -13.96 2.92 -6.77
CA THR A 298 -14.84 4.09 -6.62
C THR A 298 -16.24 3.66 -6.19
N THR A 299 -16.40 3.35 -4.91
CA THR A 299 -17.64 2.77 -4.40
C THR A 299 -18.60 3.83 -3.84
N PHE A 300 -19.91 3.56 -3.94
CA PHE A 300 -21.00 4.39 -3.38
C PHE A 300 -20.94 5.89 -3.76
N SER A 301 -20.54 6.19 -4.99
CA SER A 301 -20.14 7.54 -5.38
C SER A 301 -20.55 7.95 -6.80
N ARG A 302 -20.54 9.28 -7.02
CA ARG A 302 -20.74 9.93 -8.31
C ARG A 302 -19.51 10.75 -8.69
N ASN A 303 -18.76 10.35 -9.71
CA ASN A 303 -17.53 11.04 -10.12
C ASN A 303 -17.36 11.13 -11.66
N VAL A 304 -16.33 11.85 -12.10
CA VAL A 304 -15.94 11.90 -13.52
C VAL A 304 -14.52 11.41 -13.70
N PHE A 305 -14.34 10.37 -14.51
CA PHE A 305 -13.05 9.82 -14.93
C PHE A 305 -12.87 10.10 -16.43
N ALA A 306 -11.98 11.03 -16.76
CA ALA A 306 -11.81 11.54 -18.12
C ALA A 306 -10.36 11.37 -18.63
N GLY A 307 -10.17 10.66 -19.73
CA GLY A 307 -8.86 10.59 -20.41
C GLY A 307 -7.73 9.92 -19.63
N ASN A 308 -8.05 9.09 -18.62
CA ASN A 308 -7.04 8.38 -17.83
C ASN A 308 -6.52 7.14 -18.57
N ARG A 309 -5.29 6.71 -18.24
CA ARG A 309 -4.71 5.43 -18.64
C ARG A 309 -4.86 4.42 -17.51
N VAL A 310 -5.36 3.22 -17.84
CA VAL A 310 -5.63 2.16 -16.86
C VAL A 310 -5.25 0.81 -17.45
N GLU A 311 -4.05 0.33 -17.14
CA GLU A 311 -3.48 -0.86 -17.78
C GLU A 311 -2.99 -1.93 -16.80
N GLU A 312 -3.17 -3.22 -17.16
CA GLU A 312 -2.62 -4.38 -16.45
C GLU A 312 -3.01 -4.51 -14.97
N ASN A 313 -4.23 -4.14 -14.63
CA ASN A 313 -4.80 -4.31 -13.29
C ASN A 313 -5.59 -5.62 -13.19
N TRP A 314 -5.95 -6.05 -11.97
CA TRP A 314 -7.04 -7.03 -11.82
C TRP A 314 -8.34 -6.37 -12.29
N HIS A 315 -8.77 -5.31 -11.61
CA HIS A 315 -9.85 -4.46 -12.10
C HIS A 315 -9.26 -3.14 -12.58
N GLY A 316 -9.55 -2.72 -13.82
CA GLY A 316 -9.27 -1.36 -14.23
C GLY A 316 -10.10 -0.38 -13.40
N VAL A 317 -11.40 -0.66 -13.27
CA VAL A 317 -12.34 0.00 -12.36
C VAL A 317 -13.11 -1.04 -11.56
N TRP A 318 -13.16 -0.89 -10.24
CA TRP A 318 -14.15 -1.47 -9.34
C TRP A 318 -15.10 -0.37 -8.86
N GLY A 319 -16.30 -0.32 -9.45
CA GLY A 319 -17.27 0.77 -9.26
C GLY A 319 -18.52 0.37 -8.50
N GLY A 320 -18.40 -0.48 -7.47
CA GLY A 320 -19.54 -0.99 -6.69
C GLY A 320 -20.43 0.14 -6.16
N TYR A 321 -21.74 0.08 -6.40
CA TYR A 321 -22.73 1.09 -6.02
C TYR A 321 -22.49 2.49 -6.59
N SER A 322 -21.61 2.64 -7.60
CA SER A 322 -21.42 3.92 -8.27
C SER A 322 -22.70 4.34 -8.99
N TYR A 323 -23.00 5.63 -8.94
CA TYR A 323 -24.18 6.20 -9.60
C TYR A 323 -23.85 7.49 -10.32
N GLU A 324 -24.54 7.75 -11.45
CA GLU A 324 -24.33 8.93 -12.29
C GLU A 324 -22.85 9.20 -12.65
N THR A 325 -21.99 8.19 -12.56
CA THR A 325 -20.55 8.32 -12.78
C THR A 325 -20.26 8.30 -14.27
N VAL A 326 -19.37 9.18 -14.71
CA VAL A 326 -19.00 9.33 -16.12
C VAL A 326 -17.58 8.85 -16.35
N TYR A 327 -17.42 7.80 -17.13
CA TYR A 327 -16.15 7.32 -17.67
C TYR A 327 -16.06 7.75 -19.14
N ILE A 328 -15.23 8.75 -19.44
CA ILE A 328 -15.15 9.34 -20.78
C ILE A 328 -13.73 9.39 -21.36
N GLY A 329 -13.54 8.80 -22.53
CA GLY A 329 -12.28 8.91 -23.27
C GLY A 329 -11.06 8.27 -22.59
N ASN A 330 -11.25 7.36 -21.63
CA ASN A 330 -10.17 6.65 -20.97
C ASN A 330 -9.60 5.53 -21.86
N ASP A 331 -8.38 5.10 -21.57
CA ASP A 331 -7.65 4.07 -22.30
C ASP A 331 -7.34 2.89 -21.37
N PHE A 332 -8.16 1.85 -21.50
CA PHE A 332 -8.05 0.59 -20.77
C PHE A 332 -7.30 -0.45 -21.60
N ARG A 333 -6.34 -1.14 -20.96
CA ARG A 333 -5.50 -2.14 -21.63
C ARG A 333 -5.15 -3.32 -20.74
N ASN A 334 -5.29 -4.54 -21.25
CA ASN A 334 -4.77 -5.76 -20.63
C ASN A 334 -5.20 -5.97 -19.16
N ASN A 335 -6.36 -5.45 -18.76
CA ASN A 335 -6.94 -5.69 -17.44
C ASN A 335 -7.67 -7.05 -17.44
N VAL A 336 -7.83 -7.65 -16.26
CA VAL A 336 -8.69 -8.84 -16.15
C VAL A 336 -10.16 -8.41 -16.34
N GLU A 337 -10.60 -7.38 -15.64
CA GLU A 337 -11.87 -6.70 -15.91
C GLU A 337 -11.62 -5.20 -16.05
N ALA A 338 -11.89 -4.59 -17.21
CA ALA A 338 -11.54 -3.18 -17.41
C ALA A 338 -12.45 -2.24 -16.62
N ILE A 339 -13.77 -2.45 -16.67
CA ILE A 339 -14.74 -1.79 -15.81
C ILE A 339 -15.68 -2.84 -15.22
N ALA A 340 -15.68 -3.00 -13.90
CA ALA A 340 -16.57 -3.85 -13.14
C ALA A 340 -17.45 -2.98 -12.23
N ILE A 341 -18.76 -3.01 -12.43
CA ILE A 341 -19.73 -2.21 -11.67
C ILE A 341 -20.80 -3.14 -11.11
N GLU A 342 -20.73 -3.35 -9.80
CA GLU A 342 -21.77 -3.98 -9.02
C GLU A 342 -22.79 -2.93 -8.55
N HIS A 343 -24.10 -3.22 -8.52
CA HIS A 343 -25.16 -2.35 -7.96
C HIS A 343 -25.23 -0.91 -8.55
N GLY A 344 -24.63 -0.68 -9.72
CA GLY A 344 -24.50 0.68 -10.28
C GLY A 344 -25.72 1.21 -11.02
N GLN A 345 -25.90 2.54 -10.99
CA GLN A 345 -27.10 3.22 -11.48
C GLN A 345 -26.77 4.43 -12.36
N ASP A 346 -27.42 4.57 -13.51
CA ASP A 346 -27.36 5.79 -14.33
C ASP A 346 -25.94 6.18 -14.83
N ASN A 347 -24.99 5.23 -14.76
CA ASN A 347 -23.59 5.43 -15.14
C ASN A 347 -23.41 5.56 -16.67
N ARG A 348 -22.39 6.32 -17.08
CA ARG A 348 -22.11 6.63 -18.49
C ARG A 348 -20.69 6.22 -18.85
N ILE A 349 -20.55 5.29 -19.78
CA ILE A 349 -19.27 4.77 -20.30
C ILE A 349 -19.17 5.20 -21.77
N ILE A 350 -18.45 6.29 -22.04
CA ILE A 350 -18.51 7.01 -23.31
C ILE A 350 -17.13 7.15 -23.95
N GLY A 351 -16.95 6.74 -25.21
CA GLY A 351 -15.76 7.08 -25.97
C GLY A 351 -14.44 6.49 -25.46
N ASN A 352 -14.48 5.49 -24.57
CA ASN A 352 -13.31 4.84 -24.03
C ASN A 352 -12.73 3.83 -25.03
N THR A 353 -11.48 3.47 -24.83
CA THR A 353 -10.83 2.35 -25.54
C THR A 353 -10.58 1.20 -24.57
N PHE A 354 -10.90 -0.02 -24.99
CA PHE A 354 -10.65 -1.27 -24.27
C PHE A 354 -9.82 -2.19 -25.16
N ARG A 355 -8.61 -2.56 -24.75
CA ARG A 355 -7.67 -3.35 -25.56
C ARG A 355 -7.10 -4.54 -24.80
N GLY A 356 -7.32 -5.75 -25.31
CA GLY A 356 -6.72 -6.96 -24.74
C GLY A 356 -7.21 -7.32 -23.34
N ASP A 357 -8.32 -6.73 -22.89
CA ASP A 357 -8.91 -7.04 -21.60
C ASP A 357 -9.57 -8.42 -21.62
N THR A 358 -9.52 -9.13 -20.49
CA THR A 358 -10.19 -10.45 -20.37
C THR A 358 -11.71 -10.29 -20.37
N THR A 359 -12.24 -9.26 -19.69
CA THR A 359 -13.61 -8.75 -19.84
C THR A 359 -13.55 -7.23 -19.87
N ALA A 360 -14.09 -6.56 -20.89
CA ALA A 360 -14.03 -5.10 -20.96
C ALA A 360 -15.02 -4.44 -19.98
N ILE A 361 -16.30 -4.78 -20.03
CA ILE A 361 -17.30 -4.21 -19.12
C ILE A 361 -18.10 -5.34 -18.47
N ARG A 362 -18.19 -5.33 -17.14
CA ARG A 362 -19.01 -6.23 -16.34
C ARG A 362 -19.97 -5.43 -15.45
N LEU A 363 -21.26 -5.71 -15.57
CA LEU A 363 -22.33 -5.07 -14.80
C LEU A 363 -23.17 -6.13 -14.08
N TRP A 364 -23.43 -5.96 -12.79
CA TRP A 364 -24.32 -6.85 -12.05
C TRP A 364 -24.89 -6.27 -10.77
N TRP A 365 -25.83 -6.98 -10.14
CA TRP A 365 -26.18 -6.80 -8.72
C TRP A 365 -26.67 -8.11 -8.10
N ASN A 366 -26.62 -8.20 -6.77
CA ASN A 366 -27.20 -9.29 -6.00
C ASN A 366 -28.59 -8.90 -5.48
N ARG A 367 -29.58 -9.79 -5.62
CA ARG A 367 -30.97 -9.51 -5.22
C ARG A 367 -31.17 -9.36 -3.71
N VAL A 368 -30.29 -9.99 -2.93
CA VAL A 368 -30.32 -9.98 -1.47
C VAL A 368 -29.09 -9.23 -1.00
N GLU A 369 -29.32 -8.17 -0.24
CA GLU A 369 -28.27 -7.37 0.37
C GLU A 369 -28.19 -7.65 1.88
N PRO A 370 -27.04 -7.39 2.52
CA PRO A 370 -26.90 -7.56 3.96
C PRO A 370 -27.98 -6.75 4.72
N SER A 371 -28.75 -7.43 5.57
CA SER A 371 -29.90 -6.83 6.25
C SER A 371 -29.51 -5.79 7.32
N ASP A 372 -28.26 -5.84 7.77
CA ASP A 372 -27.66 -4.91 8.72
C ASP A 372 -27.29 -3.57 8.07
N TRP A 373 -27.04 -3.50 6.76
CA TRP A 373 -26.65 -2.27 6.09
C TRP A 373 -27.76 -1.21 6.05
N GLY A 374 -27.40 0.05 6.29
CA GLY A 374 -28.30 1.20 6.21
C GLY A 374 -28.57 1.64 4.76
N TYR A 375 -27.55 1.61 3.90
CA TYR A 375 -27.63 2.12 2.53
C TYR A 375 -28.76 1.50 1.69
N PRO A 376 -28.91 0.16 1.62
CA PRO A 376 -30.01 -0.48 0.88
C PRO A 376 -31.41 -0.15 1.40
N LYS A 377 -31.53 0.23 2.68
CA LYS A 377 -32.82 0.61 3.30
C LYS A 377 -33.26 2.01 2.87
N HIS A 378 -32.34 2.81 2.35
CA HIS A 378 -32.57 4.22 2.04
C HIS A 378 -32.36 4.57 0.56
N ARG A 379 -31.78 3.67 -0.24
CA ARG A 379 -31.48 3.86 -1.66
C ARG A 379 -31.95 2.67 -2.47
N ASP A 380 -32.36 2.93 -3.71
CA ASP A 380 -32.38 1.88 -4.72
C ASP A 380 -30.94 1.40 -4.93
N THR A 381 -30.75 0.10 -5.05
CA THR A 381 -29.44 -0.56 -5.23
C THR A 381 -29.45 -1.47 -6.45
N ARG A 382 -30.56 -1.56 -7.18
CA ARG A 382 -30.62 -2.37 -8.40
C ARG A 382 -29.60 -1.84 -9.41
N SER A 383 -28.95 -2.75 -10.12
CA SER A 383 -28.13 -2.37 -11.26
C SER A 383 -29.04 -1.97 -12.43
N ARG A 384 -28.96 -0.71 -12.89
CA ARG A 384 -29.86 -0.19 -13.94
C ARG A 384 -29.33 1.03 -14.69
N ASP A 385 -29.92 1.28 -15.86
CA ASP A 385 -29.84 2.56 -16.59
C ASP A 385 -28.42 2.98 -17.03
N VAL A 386 -27.55 2.00 -17.31
CA VAL A 386 -26.19 2.25 -17.79
C VAL A 386 -26.18 2.56 -19.29
N VAL A 387 -25.42 3.56 -19.72
CA VAL A 387 -25.22 3.89 -21.14
C VAL A 387 -23.78 3.65 -21.56
N ILE A 388 -23.59 2.85 -22.60
CA ILE A 388 -22.30 2.50 -23.20
C ILE A 388 -22.29 3.03 -24.63
N LEU A 389 -21.63 4.17 -24.87
CA LEU A 389 -21.73 4.92 -26.13
C LEU A 389 -20.37 5.20 -26.78
N GLY A 390 -20.21 4.87 -28.06
CA GLY A 390 -19.07 5.34 -28.85
C GLY A 390 -17.70 4.81 -28.43
N ASN A 391 -17.64 3.71 -27.68
CA ASN A 391 -16.37 3.10 -27.22
C ASN A 391 -15.75 2.23 -28.33
N THR A 392 -14.45 1.99 -28.23
CA THR A 392 -13.70 1.05 -29.07
C THR A 392 -13.27 -0.16 -28.25
N PHE A 393 -13.63 -1.36 -28.70
CA PHE A 393 -13.22 -2.63 -28.12
C PHE A 393 -12.32 -3.36 -29.11
N ALA A 394 -11.08 -3.69 -28.74
CA ALA A 394 -10.13 -4.37 -29.62
C ALA A 394 -9.43 -5.55 -28.90
N GLY A 395 -9.48 -6.75 -29.47
CA GLY A 395 -8.72 -7.89 -28.94
C GLY A 395 -9.18 -8.39 -27.55
N ASN A 396 -10.38 -8.01 -27.11
CA ASN A 396 -10.91 -8.43 -25.80
C ASN A 396 -11.52 -9.84 -25.92
N ARG A 397 -11.36 -10.67 -24.88
CA ARG A 397 -12.03 -11.98 -24.86
C ARG A 397 -13.55 -11.85 -24.70
N LEU A 398 -14.01 -10.97 -23.82
CA LEU A 398 -15.43 -10.65 -23.67
C LEU A 398 -15.61 -9.13 -23.62
N ALA A 399 -16.42 -8.54 -24.50
CA ALA A 399 -16.68 -7.11 -24.41
C ALA A 399 -17.65 -6.78 -23.27
N LEU A 400 -18.84 -7.39 -23.24
CA LEU A 400 -19.91 -7.01 -22.31
C LEU A 400 -20.43 -8.23 -21.54
N ARG A 401 -20.32 -8.21 -20.22
CA ARG A 401 -20.96 -9.16 -19.31
C ARG A 401 -22.01 -8.43 -18.47
N ILE A 402 -23.27 -8.80 -18.61
CA ILE A 402 -24.38 -8.08 -18.00
C ILE A 402 -25.30 -9.07 -17.32
N ASP A 403 -25.28 -9.06 -16.00
CA ASP A 403 -25.97 -10.03 -15.16
C ASP A 403 -26.97 -9.30 -14.24
N ASN A 404 -28.27 -9.54 -14.40
CA ASN A 404 -29.33 -8.85 -13.66
C ASN A 404 -29.38 -7.31 -13.81
N THR A 405 -28.76 -6.70 -14.81
CA THR A 405 -28.80 -5.24 -14.98
C THR A 405 -29.89 -4.81 -15.97
N GLN A 406 -30.81 -3.97 -15.52
CA GLN A 406 -31.92 -3.48 -16.35
C GLN A 406 -31.54 -2.24 -17.18
N ARG A 407 -32.21 -2.07 -18.32
CA ARG A 407 -32.19 -0.83 -19.14
C ARG A 407 -30.79 -0.35 -19.53
N VAL A 408 -29.88 -1.29 -19.83
CA VAL A 408 -28.57 -0.91 -20.37
C VAL A 408 -28.70 -0.62 -21.87
N ARG A 409 -28.19 0.54 -22.29
CA ARG A 409 -28.18 0.98 -23.70
C ARG A 409 -26.76 0.96 -24.24
N VAL A 410 -26.56 0.26 -25.35
CA VAL A 410 -25.27 0.14 -26.05
C VAL A 410 -25.41 0.64 -27.47
N ASP A 411 -24.70 1.71 -27.81
CA ASP A 411 -24.89 2.41 -29.08
C ASP A 411 -23.58 2.98 -29.64
N GLY A 412 -23.42 2.98 -30.95
CA GLY A 412 -22.28 3.61 -31.63
C GLY A 412 -20.89 3.01 -31.32
N ASN A 413 -20.81 1.87 -30.63
CA ASN A 413 -19.54 1.23 -30.25
C ASN A 413 -18.95 0.42 -31.41
N ALA A 414 -17.62 0.38 -31.51
CA ALA A 414 -16.88 -0.42 -32.48
C ALA A 414 -16.20 -1.62 -31.81
N PHE A 415 -16.28 -2.79 -32.43
CA PHE A 415 -15.71 -4.04 -31.92
C PHE A 415 -14.80 -4.66 -32.99
N VAL A 416 -13.52 -4.86 -32.67
CA VAL A 416 -12.50 -5.36 -33.60
C VAL A 416 -11.76 -6.53 -32.97
N GLY A 417 -11.89 -7.74 -33.55
CA GLY A 417 -11.21 -8.92 -33.03
C GLY A 417 -11.57 -9.24 -31.58
N VAL A 418 -12.84 -9.09 -31.21
CA VAL A 418 -13.37 -9.45 -29.89
C VAL A 418 -13.97 -10.86 -29.98
N ASP A 419 -13.56 -11.78 -29.11
CA ASP A 419 -13.99 -13.19 -29.22
C ASP A 419 -15.49 -13.36 -28.93
N SER A 420 -16.02 -12.61 -27.97
CA SER A 420 -17.44 -12.61 -27.62
C SER A 420 -17.92 -11.20 -27.29
N LEU A 421 -18.97 -10.74 -27.97
CA LEU A 421 -19.51 -9.40 -27.75
C LEU A 421 -20.27 -9.29 -26.42
N THR A 422 -21.17 -10.23 -26.16
CA THR A 422 -22.11 -10.13 -25.02
C THR A 422 -22.32 -11.46 -24.33
N ARG A 423 -22.40 -11.44 -23.00
CA ARG A 423 -22.97 -12.49 -22.15
C ARG A 423 -24.03 -11.85 -21.26
N LEU A 424 -25.28 -12.28 -21.41
CA LEU A 424 -26.42 -11.78 -20.64
C LEU A 424 -26.95 -12.89 -19.73
N SER A 425 -27.29 -12.57 -18.49
CA SER A 425 -27.99 -13.51 -17.60
C SER A 425 -28.91 -12.79 -16.61
N GLY A 426 -29.91 -13.51 -16.09
CA GLY A 426 -30.87 -12.96 -15.15
C GLY A 426 -31.79 -11.90 -15.77
N ASP A 427 -32.22 -10.93 -14.96
CA ASP A 427 -33.11 -9.85 -15.41
C ASP A 427 -32.35 -8.74 -16.14
N THR A 428 -32.44 -8.74 -17.47
CA THR A 428 -31.83 -7.73 -18.35
C THR A 428 -32.87 -6.94 -19.15
N ALA A 429 -34.08 -6.78 -18.58
CA ALA A 429 -35.18 -6.09 -19.25
C ALA A 429 -34.80 -4.66 -19.70
N GLY A 430 -35.15 -4.31 -20.94
CA GLY A 430 -34.82 -3.00 -21.53
C GLY A 430 -33.40 -2.88 -22.08
N TRP A 431 -32.63 -3.97 -22.12
CA TRP A 431 -31.35 -4.04 -22.84
C TRP A 431 -31.53 -3.69 -24.32
N THR A 432 -30.66 -2.81 -24.84
CA THR A 432 -30.59 -2.49 -26.27
C THR A 432 -29.14 -2.43 -26.74
N MET A 433 -28.88 -2.96 -27.94
CA MET A 433 -27.57 -2.89 -28.58
C MET A 433 -27.72 -2.56 -30.06
N THR A 434 -27.16 -1.42 -30.48
CA THR A 434 -27.01 -1.03 -31.88
C THR A 434 -25.50 -0.96 -32.19
N PRO A 435 -24.91 -2.02 -32.76
CA PRO A 435 -23.49 -2.02 -33.12
C PRO A 435 -23.21 -1.02 -34.25
N ASN A 436 -22.04 -0.37 -34.24
CA ASN A 436 -21.55 0.39 -35.39
C ASN A 436 -20.65 -0.50 -36.26
N GLN A 437 -20.92 -0.57 -37.56
CA GLN A 437 -20.06 -1.29 -38.53
C GLN A 437 -18.80 -0.49 -38.90
N GLN A 438 -18.73 0.78 -38.52
CA GLN A 438 -17.59 1.67 -38.76
C GLN A 438 -16.75 1.85 -37.49
N ALA A 439 -15.49 2.26 -37.66
CA ALA A 439 -14.63 2.62 -36.53
C ALA A 439 -15.33 3.69 -35.66
N ALA A 440 -15.28 3.51 -34.34
CA ALA A 440 -15.87 4.50 -33.43
C ALA A 440 -15.11 5.82 -33.59
N MET A 441 -15.85 6.90 -33.82
CA MET A 441 -15.26 8.23 -33.86
C MET A 441 -14.76 8.61 -32.46
N PRO A 442 -13.59 9.25 -32.32
CA PRO A 442 -13.12 9.74 -31.03
C PRO A 442 -14.15 10.68 -30.42
N VAL A 443 -14.65 10.35 -29.23
CA VAL A 443 -15.53 11.27 -28.50
C VAL A 443 -14.67 12.34 -27.84
N ALA A 444 -14.87 13.60 -28.22
CA ALA A 444 -14.17 14.71 -27.60
C ALA A 444 -14.59 14.85 -26.13
N ILE A 445 -13.62 14.80 -25.21
CA ILE A 445 -13.87 15.09 -23.79
C ILE A 445 -14.40 16.54 -23.69
N PRO A 446 -15.58 16.79 -23.09
CA PRO A 446 -16.13 18.13 -22.92
C PRO A 446 -15.17 19.08 -22.18
N ALA A 447 -15.19 20.38 -22.54
CA ALA A 447 -14.30 21.38 -21.95
C ALA A 447 -14.38 21.43 -20.41
N ARG A 448 -15.58 21.21 -19.84
CA ARG A 448 -15.82 21.17 -18.38
C ARG A 448 -15.08 20.05 -17.64
N TYR A 449 -14.63 19.00 -18.34
CA TYR A 449 -13.87 17.89 -17.75
C TYR A 449 -12.37 17.97 -18.07
N ARG A 450 -11.94 18.93 -18.89
CA ARG A 450 -10.52 19.09 -19.22
C ARG A 450 -9.84 19.94 -18.17
N VAL A 451 -8.73 19.44 -17.66
CA VAL A 451 -7.85 20.20 -16.75
C VAL A 451 -6.58 20.57 -17.53
N ALA A 452 -6.33 21.86 -17.70
CA ALA A 452 -5.10 22.33 -18.34
C ALA A 452 -3.87 21.91 -17.52
N LYS A 453 -2.79 21.52 -18.19
CA LYS A 453 -1.52 21.31 -17.51
C LYS A 453 -1.10 22.61 -16.81
N ARG A 454 -0.90 22.54 -15.50
CA ARG A 454 -0.39 23.67 -14.70
C ARG A 454 0.97 24.14 -15.21
N LYS A 455 1.18 25.46 -15.28
CA LYS A 455 2.48 26.07 -15.60
C LYS A 455 3.53 25.64 -14.55
N GLY A 456 4.67 25.15 -15.02
CA GLY A 456 5.73 24.61 -14.16
C GLY A 456 5.48 23.18 -13.67
N GLY A 457 4.37 22.54 -14.09
CA GLY A 457 4.09 21.14 -13.78
C GLY A 457 5.10 20.21 -14.43
N THR A 458 5.66 19.29 -13.65
CA THR A 458 6.55 18.24 -14.15
C THR A 458 5.74 17.15 -14.84
N ASP A 459 6.28 16.52 -15.89
CA ASP A 459 5.65 15.30 -16.42
C ASP A 459 5.80 14.17 -15.41
N ALA A 460 4.69 13.81 -14.77
CA ALA A 460 4.65 12.77 -13.76
C ALA A 460 4.67 11.37 -14.36
N MET A 461 4.22 11.20 -15.61
CA MET A 461 3.96 9.90 -16.21
C MET A 461 5.23 9.06 -16.32
N ILE A 462 5.07 7.73 -16.20
CA ILE A 462 6.17 6.79 -16.46
C ILE A 462 6.71 7.01 -17.88
N PRO A 463 8.00 7.37 -18.03
CA PRO A 463 8.60 7.59 -19.35
C PRO A 463 8.54 6.36 -20.26
N ALA A 464 8.64 6.58 -21.57
CA ALA A 464 8.84 5.47 -22.51
C ALA A 464 10.15 4.73 -22.18
N GLY A 465 10.11 3.40 -22.21
CA GLY A 465 11.27 2.55 -21.89
C GLY A 465 11.58 2.36 -20.40
N ALA A 466 10.89 3.06 -19.49
CA ALA A 466 10.99 2.80 -18.06
C ALA A 466 10.31 1.46 -17.68
N MET A 467 10.64 0.95 -16.49
CA MET A 467 10.06 -0.28 -15.94
C MET A 467 8.53 -0.18 -15.87
N ARG A 468 7.85 -1.23 -16.32
CA ARG A 468 6.39 -1.35 -16.37
C ARG A 468 5.97 -2.77 -16.05
N GLY A 469 4.74 -2.87 -15.58
CA GLY A 469 4.05 -4.12 -15.33
C GLY A 469 4.26 -4.66 -13.93
N ARG A 470 3.27 -5.41 -13.45
CA ARG A 470 3.21 -5.82 -12.05
C ARG A 470 4.40 -6.68 -11.63
N LYS A 471 5.04 -7.36 -12.58
CA LYS A 471 6.31 -8.09 -12.38
C LYS A 471 7.49 -7.23 -11.87
N THR A 472 7.40 -5.91 -11.94
CA THR A 472 8.41 -4.97 -11.41
C THR A 472 8.10 -4.53 -9.98
N ILE A 473 6.94 -4.92 -9.43
CA ILE A 473 6.63 -4.78 -8.01
C ILE A 473 7.38 -5.88 -7.26
N ILE A 474 8.27 -5.46 -6.38
CA ILE A 474 8.98 -6.32 -5.44
C ILE A 474 8.71 -5.74 -4.06
N VAL A 475 8.11 -6.55 -3.18
CA VAL A 475 7.83 -6.17 -1.80
C VAL A 475 8.67 -7.07 -0.90
N ASP A 476 9.56 -6.47 -0.10
CA ASP A 476 10.29 -7.18 0.95
C ASP A 476 9.63 -6.95 2.32
N GLU A 477 10.27 -7.45 3.37
CA GLU A 477 9.79 -7.27 4.75
C GLU A 477 9.67 -5.81 5.21
N TRP A 478 10.14 -4.83 4.43
CA TRP A 478 10.05 -3.40 4.71
C TRP A 478 9.22 -2.65 3.65
N GLY A 479 8.50 -3.35 2.79
CA GLY A 479 7.64 -2.75 1.77
C GLY A 479 8.27 -2.72 0.37
N PRO A 480 7.88 -1.77 -0.49
CA PRO A 480 8.24 -1.80 -1.91
C PRO A 480 9.71 -1.44 -2.13
N TYR A 481 10.41 -2.29 -2.88
CA TYR A 481 11.81 -2.08 -3.27
C TYR A 481 11.93 -1.01 -4.37
N ASP A 482 12.75 0.01 -4.12
CA ASP A 482 12.87 1.20 -4.98
C ASP A 482 13.97 1.15 -6.04
N TRP A 483 14.62 -0.01 -6.21
CA TRP A 483 15.67 -0.25 -7.20
C TRP A 483 16.95 0.57 -7.01
N ARG A 484 17.14 1.25 -5.86
CA ARG A 484 18.31 2.11 -5.59
C ARG A 484 19.47 1.44 -4.87
N SER A 485 19.30 0.19 -4.43
CA SER A 485 20.36 -0.63 -3.82
C SER A 485 20.43 -2.01 -4.46
N PRO A 486 21.60 -2.66 -4.52
CA PRO A 486 21.66 -4.05 -4.98
C PRO A 486 20.85 -4.98 -4.07
N LYS A 487 20.19 -5.98 -4.65
CA LYS A 487 19.37 -6.96 -3.92
C LYS A 487 19.37 -8.31 -4.65
N LEU A 488 19.40 -9.40 -3.90
CA LEU A 488 19.07 -10.74 -4.41
C LEU A 488 17.58 -11.01 -4.18
N TRP A 489 16.90 -11.50 -5.21
CA TRP A 489 15.48 -11.81 -5.14
C TRP A 489 15.16 -13.11 -5.90
N PRO A 490 14.36 -14.03 -5.35
CA PRO A 490 14.17 -15.33 -5.98
C PRO A 490 13.32 -15.26 -7.25
N VAL A 491 13.58 -16.19 -8.16
CA VAL A 491 12.71 -16.48 -9.30
C VAL A 491 11.75 -17.59 -8.89
N GLY A 492 10.49 -17.24 -8.70
CA GLY A 492 9.49 -18.19 -8.18
C GLY A 492 9.64 -18.35 -6.67
N ARG A 493 9.66 -19.60 -6.20
CA ARG A 493 9.68 -19.91 -4.78
C ARG A 493 11.05 -19.64 -4.14
N SER A 494 11.04 -19.32 -2.86
CA SER A 494 12.17 -19.04 -1.96
C SER A 494 12.75 -20.28 -1.30
N ASP A 495 12.05 -21.41 -1.41
CA ASP A 495 12.45 -22.75 -0.96
C ASP A 495 12.87 -23.67 -2.12
N ALA A 496 13.09 -23.12 -3.32
CA ALA A 496 13.48 -23.91 -4.48
C ALA A 496 14.95 -24.35 -4.37
N SER A 497 15.24 -25.61 -4.66
CA SER A 497 16.61 -26.13 -4.75
C SER A 497 16.84 -26.82 -6.11
N PRO A 498 17.80 -26.35 -6.94
CA PRO A 498 18.66 -25.18 -6.73
C PRO A 498 17.87 -23.86 -6.75
N GLN A 499 18.31 -22.89 -5.95
CA GLN A 499 17.66 -21.58 -5.84
C GLN A 499 18.14 -20.65 -6.95
N ARG A 500 17.20 -20.08 -7.69
CA ARG A 500 17.49 -19.04 -8.70
C ARG A 500 17.23 -17.67 -8.11
N LEU A 501 18.24 -16.79 -8.15
CA LEU A 501 18.21 -15.45 -7.57
C LEU A 501 18.53 -14.40 -8.64
N ARG A 502 17.61 -13.49 -8.89
CA ARG A 502 17.84 -12.28 -9.71
C ARG A 502 18.74 -11.34 -8.95
N VAL A 503 19.75 -10.79 -9.63
CA VAL A 503 20.55 -9.68 -9.12
C VAL A 503 19.88 -8.38 -9.56
N LEU A 504 19.23 -7.70 -8.62
CA LEU A 504 18.50 -6.45 -8.84
C LEU A 504 19.34 -5.26 -8.38
N GLY A 505 19.01 -4.06 -8.88
CA GLY A 505 19.61 -2.79 -8.42
C GLY A 505 19.97 -1.83 -9.56
N PRO A 506 20.74 -0.78 -9.24
CA PRO A 506 21.28 0.12 -10.25
C PRO A 506 22.25 -0.61 -11.19
N ALA A 507 22.47 -0.05 -12.39
CA ALA A 507 23.38 -0.64 -13.36
C ALA A 507 24.81 -0.77 -12.78
N GLY A 508 25.38 -1.97 -12.89
CA GLY A 508 26.72 -2.28 -12.39
C GLY A 508 27.08 -3.75 -12.56
N THR A 509 28.19 -4.13 -11.95
CA THR A 509 28.72 -5.51 -11.91
C THR A 509 28.64 -6.06 -10.49
N TRP A 510 28.60 -7.39 -10.37
CA TRP A 510 28.66 -8.09 -9.10
C TRP A 510 29.70 -9.21 -9.14
N ARG A 511 30.20 -9.62 -7.98
CA ARG A 511 31.01 -10.83 -7.78
C ARG A 511 30.65 -11.51 -6.47
N VAL A 512 30.77 -12.83 -6.41
CA VAL A 512 30.64 -13.62 -5.17
C VAL A 512 31.84 -13.33 -4.28
N VAL A 513 31.59 -13.02 -3.01
CA VAL A 513 32.66 -12.74 -2.03
C VAL A 513 32.60 -13.64 -0.80
N ALA A 514 31.46 -14.23 -0.47
CA ALA A 514 31.35 -15.26 0.55
C ALA A 514 30.21 -16.25 0.24
N GLU A 515 30.39 -17.48 0.71
CA GLU A 515 29.46 -18.60 0.54
C GLU A 515 29.45 -19.40 1.85
N ARG A 516 28.28 -19.79 2.36
CA ARG A 516 28.14 -20.71 3.50
C ARG A 516 27.18 -21.83 3.11
N ASN A 517 27.59 -23.08 3.29
CA ASN A 517 26.80 -24.27 2.98
C ASN A 517 26.29 -24.32 1.52
N VAL A 518 27.07 -23.76 0.59
CA VAL A 518 26.79 -23.77 -0.84
C VAL A 518 27.64 -24.83 -1.52
N GLY A 519 27.01 -25.72 -2.28
CA GLY A 519 27.69 -26.74 -3.07
C GLY A 519 28.21 -26.20 -4.40
N SER A 520 27.42 -25.36 -5.08
CA SER A 520 27.86 -24.68 -6.30
C SER A 520 27.05 -23.42 -6.62
N VAL A 521 27.67 -22.53 -7.41
CA VAL A 521 27.02 -21.37 -8.03
C VAL A 521 27.23 -21.39 -9.55
N SER A 522 26.25 -20.93 -10.31
CA SER A 522 26.32 -20.93 -11.79
C SER A 522 27.35 -19.94 -12.35
N ALA A 523 27.68 -18.88 -11.60
CA ALA A 523 28.68 -17.89 -11.98
C ALA A 523 29.27 -17.22 -10.73
N ARG A 524 30.55 -16.80 -10.79
CA ARG A 524 31.22 -16.08 -9.69
C ARG A 524 31.24 -14.56 -9.86
N ALA A 525 30.86 -14.06 -11.04
CA ALA A 525 30.71 -12.63 -11.32
C ALA A 525 29.74 -12.42 -12.50
N GLY A 526 29.19 -11.21 -12.60
CA GLY A 526 28.25 -10.84 -13.66
C GLY A 526 27.83 -9.38 -13.60
N ARG A 527 26.67 -9.07 -14.20
CA ARG A 527 26.05 -7.75 -14.25
C ARG A 527 24.70 -7.76 -13.53
N VAL A 528 24.32 -6.61 -12.99
CA VAL A 528 22.95 -6.42 -12.47
C VAL A 528 21.96 -6.65 -13.60
N GLY A 529 20.91 -7.44 -13.34
CA GLY A 529 20.00 -8.00 -14.33
C GLY A 529 20.18 -9.52 -14.55
N ASP A 530 21.34 -10.08 -14.19
CA ASP A 530 21.59 -11.51 -14.28
C ASP A 530 20.76 -12.34 -13.29
N THR A 531 20.68 -13.65 -13.52
CA THR A 531 20.16 -14.63 -12.57
C THR A 531 21.27 -15.57 -12.14
N LEU A 532 21.57 -15.59 -10.84
CA LEU A 532 22.49 -16.52 -10.19
C LEU A 532 21.72 -17.77 -9.76
N THR A 533 22.16 -18.95 -10.17
CA THR A 533 21.65 -20.22 -9.63
C THR A 533 22.59 -20.70 -8.54
N VAL A 534 22.05 -20.98 -7.36
CA VAL A 534 22.77 -21.44 -6.18
C VAL A 534 22.25 -22.83 -5.80
N THR A 535 23.13 -23.82 -5.78
CA THR A 535 22.82 -25.17 -5.30
C THR A 535 23.38 -25.29 -3.89
N PRO A 536 22.54 -25.37 -2.84
CA PRO A 536 23.03 -25.59 -1.49
C PRO A 536 23.67 -26.97 -1.34
N SER A 537 24.52 -27.14 -0.33
CA SER A 537 25.07 -28.44 0.04
C SER A 537 23.95 -29.36 0.53
N ALA A 538 23.95 -30.62 0.10
CA ALA A 538 22.86 -31.57 0.38
C ALA A 538 22.57 -31.78 1.89
N GLU A 539 23.58 -31.62 2.74
CA GLU A 539 23.45 -31.79 4.20
C GLU A 539 22.86 -30.56 4.92
N HIS A 540 22.77 -29.41 4.23
CA HIS A 540 22.45 -28.10 4.82
C HIS A 540 21.53 -27.27 3.90
N ASP A 541 20.61 -27.93 3.19
CA ASP A 541 19.71 -27.26 2.23
C ASP A 541 18.75 -26.25 2.88
N GLY A 542 18.47 -26.41 4.17
CA GLY A 542 17.72 -25.47 5.02
C GLY A 542 18.52 -24.33 5.64
N ASP A 543 19.86 -24.31 5.58
CA ASP A 543 20.68 -23.21 6.13
C ASP A 543 21.89 -22.90 5.25
N TRP A 544 21.77 -21.87 4.42
CA TRP A 544 22.85 -21.45 3.53
C TRP A 544 22.77 -19.97 3.19
N SER A 545 23.89 -19.41 2.74
CA SER A 545 23.96 -18.02 2.31
C SER A 545 24.97 -17.78 1.20
N VAL A 546 24.71 -16.76 0.40
CA VAL A 546 25.64 -16.20 -0.58
C VAL A 546 25.70 -14.69 -0.44
N GLU A 547 26.90 -14.15 -0.35
CA GLU A 547 27.16 -12.71 -0.31
C GLU A 547 27.82 -12.26 -1.60
N LEU A 548 27.27 -11.22 -2.20
CA LEU A 548 27.81 -10.58 -3.40
C LEU A 548 28.34 -9.18 -3.07
N GLU A 549 29.38 -8.75 -3.80
CA GLU A 549 29.85 -7.36 -3.83
C GLU A 549 29.44 -6.73 -5.16
N TYR A 550 28.68 -5.64 -5.10
CA TYR A 550 28.30 -4.80 -6.22
C TYR A 550 29.28 -3.63 -6.40
N ARG A 551 29.55 -3.27 -7.66
CA ARG A 551 30.22 -2.02 -8.07
C ARG A 551 29.57 -1.45 -9.32
N GLY A 552 29.20 -0.17 -9.30
CA GLY A 552 28.52 0.47 -10.42
C GLY A 552 28.07 1.90 -10.13
N GLY A 553 26.85 2.26 -10.53
CA GLY A 553 26.22 3.52 -10.16
C GLY A 553 26.07 3.71 -8.64
N ALA A 554 25.82 4.96 -8.23
CA ALA A 554 25.61 5.31 -6.83
C ALA A 554 24.41 4.56 -6.22
N VAL A 555 24.52 4.23 -4.93
CA VAL A 555 23.54 3.45 -4.20
C VAL A 555 22.89 4.32 -3.13
N THR A 556 21.60 4.11 -2.91
CA THR A 556 20.94 4.51 -1.67
C THR A 556 20.47 3.25 -0.99
N THR A 557 21.01 2.94 0.19
CA THR A 557 20.67 1.71 0.92
C THR A 557 19.18 1.69 1.27
N PRO A 558 18.60 0.52 1.59
CA PRO A 558 17.20 0.43 2.01
C PRO A 558 16.81 1.36 3.16
N PHE A 559 17.80 1.82 3.93
CA PHE A 559 17.65 2.69 5.10
C PHE A 559 18.20 4.11 4.90
N GLY A 560 18.36 4.53 3.64
CA GLY A 560 18.61 5.92 3.26
C GLY A 560 20.05 6.40 3.39
N GLU A 561 21.02 5.50 3.50
CA GLU A 561 22.44 5.86 3.40
C GLU A 561 22.84 5.98 1.93
N TRP A 562 23.56 7.05 1.58
CA TRP A 562 24.06 7.28 0.23
C TRP A 562 25.49 6.77 0.09
N ILE A 563 25.74 5.98 -0.94
CA ILE A 563 27.06 5.43 -1.27
C ILE A 563 27.42 5.90 -2.69
N ALA A 564 28.60 6.51 -2.82
CA ALA A 564 29.07 7.03 -4.10
C ALA A 564 29.26 5.93 -5.16
N ALA A 565 29.14 6.31 -6.44
CA ALA A 565 29.40 5.40 -7.54
C ALA A 565 30.81 4.78 -7.47
N GLY A 566 30.94 3.52 -7.86
CA GLY A 566 32.19 2.76 -7.86
C GLY A 566 32.62 2.19 -6.50
N GLN A 567 32.04 2.67 -5.39
CA GLN A 567 32.29 2.09 -4.07
C GLN A 567 31.67 0.69 -3.96
N PRO A 568 32.36 -0.27 -3.33
CA PRO A 568 31.83 -1.62 -3.15
C PRO A 568 30.64 -1.62 -2.18
N VAL A 569 29.56 -2.32 -2.54
CA VAL A 569 28.41 -2.55 -1.67
C VAL A 569 28.16 -4.03 -1.56
N ARG A 570 28.13 -4.57 -0.33
CA ARG A 570 27.82 -5.98 -0.10
C ARG A 570 26.33 -6.19 0.14
N PHE A 571 25.81 -7.30 -0.36
CA PHE A 571 24.41 -7.69 -0.20
C PHE A 571 24.31 -9.21 -0.23
N THR A 572 23.41 -9.74 0.59
CA THR A 572 23.40 -11.17 0.94
C THR A 572 22.00 -11.75 0.74
N TRP A 573 21.95 -12.98 0.24
CA TRP A 573 20.79 -13.85 0.39
C TRP A 573 21.08 -14.85 1.49
N HIS A 574 20.12 -15.01 2.40
CA HIS A 574 20.20 -15.98 3.47
C HIS A 574 18.93 -16.81 3.48
N HIS A 575 19.08 -18.12 3.34
CA HIS A 575 18.01 -19.08 3.50
C HIS A 575 18.17 -19.76 4.85
N TRP A 576 17.12 -19.71 5.66
CA TRP A 576 17.05 -20.40 6.95
C TRP A 576 15.65 -20.96 7.16
N VAL A 577 15.56 -22.26 7.11
CA VAL A 577 14.39 -23.06 7.43
C VAL A 577 14.91 -24.27 8.21
N PRO A 578 14.73 -24.32 9.54
CA PRO A 578 15.16 -25.48 10.31
C PRO A 578 14.40 -26.72 9.84
N ALA A 579 15.09 -27.84 9.72
CA ALA A 579 14.48 -29.12 9.37
C ALA A 579 13.63 -29.61 10.55
N ILE A 580 12.31 -29.39 10.46
CA ILE A 580 11.34 -29.77 11.49
C ILE A 580 10.28 -30.67 10.85
N SER A 581 9.87 -31.72 11.56
CA SER A 581 8.69 -32.52 11.18
C SER A 581 7.62 -32.32 12.23
N TRP A 582 6.63 -31.48 11.91
CA TRP A 582 5.48 -31.22 12.77
C TRP A 582 4.41 -32.28 12.55
N HIS A 583 3.98 -32.92 13.64
CA HIS A 583 2.76 -33.71 13.68
C HIS A 583 1.59 -32.82 14.11
N LEU A 584 0.60 -32.67 13.23
CA LEU A 584 -0.60 -31.88 13.44
C LEU A 584 -1.80 -32.75 13.76
N VAL A 585 -2.60 -32.32 14.71
CA VAL A 585 -3.93 -32.85 15.00
C VAL A 585 -4.94 -31.71 15.03
N HIS A 586 -6.10 -31.94 14.43
CA HIS A 586 -7.25 -31.05 14.49
C HIS A 586 -8.37 -31.75 15.26
N VAL A 587 -9.01 -31.02 16.17
CA VAL A 587 -10.13 -31.51 16.99
C VAL A 587 -11.25 -30.47 16.92
N ALA A 588 -12.50 -30.93 16.74
CA ALA A 588 -13.64 -30.04 16.85
C ALA A 588 -13.76 -29.53 18.30
N TRP A 589 -13.81 -28.21 18.47
CA TRP A 589 -13.92 -27.59 19.77
C TRP A 589 -15.38 -27.43 20.18
N ASP A 590 -15.67 -27.82 21.42
CA ASP A 590 -16.96 -27.61 22.06
C ASP A 590 -16.72 -26.98 23.43
N SER A 591 -17.17 -25.73 23.58
CA SER A 591 -16.96 -24.95 24.80
C SER A 591 -17.63 -25.55 26.04
N THR A 592 -18.62 -26.43 25.87
CA THR A 592 -19.35 -27.04 26.99
C THR A 592 -18.56 -28.18 27.64
N THR A 593 -17.81 -28.94 26.84
CA THR A 593 -16.98 -30.06 27.29
C THR A 593 -15.51 -29.67 27.46
N THR A 594 -15.06 -28.64 26.75
CA THR A 594 -13.70 -28.09 26.80
C THR A 594 -13.75 -26.58 27.07
N PRO A 595 -13.94 -26.17 28.34
CA PRO A 595 -13.98 -24.75 28.68
C PRO A 595 -12.71 -24.03 28.26
N ARG A 596 -12.84 -22.90 27.55
CA ARG A 596 -11.70 -22.12 27.04
C ARG A 596 -10.71 -21.68 28.13
N SER A 597 -11.23 -21.44 29.34
CA SER A 597 -10.44 -21.01 30.50
C SER A 597 -9.69 -22.14 31.21
N ASP A 598 -9.84 -23.40 30.77
CA ASP A 598 -9.18 -24.56 31.38
C ASP A 598 -8.10 -25.13 30.43
N PRO A 599 -6.82 -24.75 30.62
CA PRO A 599 -5.70 -25.27 29.83
C PRO A 599 -5.60 -26.80 29.85
N ALA A 600 -5.91 -27.45 30.99
CA ALA A 600 -5.79 -28.90 31.12
C ALA A 600 -6.89 -29.61 30.33
N ALA A 601 -8.10 -29.04 30.27
CA ALA A 601 -9.16 -29.54 29.40
C ALA A 601 -8.78 -29.44 27.92
N ILE A 602 -8.18 -28.32 27.50
CA ILE A 602 -7.70 -28.11 26.12
C ILE A 602 -6.63 -29.13 25.75
N THR A 603 -5.58 -29.28 26.57
CA THR A 603 -4.53 -30.27 26.35
C THR A 603 -5.11 -31.68 26.28
N ARG A 604 -6.09 -32.02 27.14
CA ARG A 604 -6.77 -33.32 27.11
C ARG A 604 -7.57 -33.53 25.84
N ALA A 605 -8.28 -32.52 25.36
CA ALA A 605 -9.05 -32.58 24.11
C ALA A 605 -8.13 -32.82 22.91
N LEU A 606 -6.99 -32.14 22.84
CA LEU A 606 -5.97 -32.34 21.80
C LEU A 606 -5.31 -33.73 21.84
N GLY A 607 -5.35 -34.42 22.99
CA GLY A 607 -4.90 -35.80 23.14
C GLY A 607 -5.97 -36.86 22.82
N GLY A 608 -7.20 -36.44 22.48
CA GLY A 608 -8.30 -37.33 22.09
C GLY A 608 -8.21 -37.81 20.64
N THR A 609 -9.31 -38.36 20.11
CA THR A 609 -9.40 -38.76 18.70
C THR A 609 -9.52 -37.52 17.80
N PRO A 610 -8.56 -37.25 16.90
CA PRO A 610 -8.64 -36.09 16.02
C PRO A 610 -9.66 -36.29 14.90
N VAL A 611 -10.24 -35.20 14.41
CA VAL A 611 -11.06 -35.20 13.18
C VAL A 611 -10.19 -35.28 11.92
N ALA A 612 -8.96 -34.77 12.00
CA ALA A 612 -7.94 -34.88 10.97
C ALA A 612 -6.54 -34.79 11.59
N SER A 613 -5.57 -35.44 10.97
CA SER A 613 -4.15 -35.32 11.30
C SER A 613 -3.30 -35.29 10.03
N SER A 614 -2.12 -34.68 10.13
CA SER A 614 -1.18 -34.55 9.03
C SER A 614 0.21 -34.24 9.55
N ASP A 615 1.25 -34.57 8.77
CA ASP A 615 2.61 -34.12 9.03
C ASP A 615 3.01 -32.99 8.07
N THR A 616 3.78 -32.01 8.54
CA THR A 616 4.27 -30.89 7.74
C THR A 616 5.69 -30.49 8.13
N SER A 617 6.47 -29.96 7.19
CA SER A 617 7.81 -29.44 7.47
C SER A 617 7.80 -28.03 8.10
N MET A 618 6.67 -27.32 7.99
CA MET A 618 6.50 -25.97 8.53
C MET A 618 5.13 -25.81 9.16
N LEU A 619 5.09 -25.15 10.32
CA LEU A 619 3.84 -24.70 10.92
C LEU A 619 3.48 -23.34 10.32
N ASP A 620 2.75 -23.37 9.20
CA ASP A 620 2.28 -22.20 8.45
C ASP A 620 0.96 -22.55 7.75
N LEU A 621 -0.11 -22.45 8.55
CA LEU A 621 -1.47 -22.84 8.22
C LEU A 621 -2.31 -21.58 8.00
N THR A 622 -2.71 -21.32 6.75
CA THR A 622 -3.46 -20.12 6.38
C THR A 622 -4.53 -20.43 5.35
N TRP A 623 -5.80 -20.20 5.70
CA TRP A 623 -6.92 -20.40 4.78
C TRP A 623 -8.23 -19.77 5.25
N TYR A 624 -9.10 -19.43 4.30
CA TYR A 624 -10.52 -19.17 4.60
C TYR A 624 -11.34 -20.47 4.70
N ARG A 625 -11.03 -21.47 3.88
CA ARG A 625 -11.64 -22.80 3.92
C ARG A 625 -10.57 -23.87 4.10
N PRO A 626 -10.71 -24.77 5.09
CA PRO A 626 -9.73 -25.82 5.30
C PRO A 626 -9.49 -26.65 4.03
N PRO A 627 -8.22 -26.89 3.65
CA PRO A 627 -7.89 -27.77 2.53
C PRO A 627 -8.41 -29.20 2.74
N ASP A 628 -8.37 -29.69 3.99
CA ASP A 628 -9.01 -30.93 4.40
C ASP A 628 -10.43 -30.67 4.89
N LYS A 629 -11.42 -31.18 4.15
CA LYS A 629 -12.86 -31.01 4.43
C LYS A 629 -13.32 -31.65 5.74
N ARG A 630 -12.51 -32.50 6.37
CA ARG A 630 -12.80 -33.08 7.70
C ARG A 630 -12.57 -32.07 8.82
N VAL A 631 -11.72 -31.07 8.59
CA VAL A 631 -11.49 -29.98 9.54
C VAL A 631 -12.69 -29.01 9.44
N PRO A 632 -13.38 -28.72 10.55
CA PRO A 632 -14.45 -27.72 10.56
C PRO A 632 -13.93 -26.33 10.18
N GLN A 633 -14.81 -25.47 9.62
CA GLN A 633 -14.43 -24.09 9.31
C GLN A 633 -14.33 -23.20 10.57
N ALA A 634 -15.00 -23.60 11.65
CA ALA A 634 -15.17 -22.84 12.88
C ALA A 634 -15.05 -23.78 14.09
N ASN A 635 -14.68 -23.25 15.25
CA ASN A 635 -14.51 -23.98 16.51
C ASN A 635 -13.59 -25.20 16.35
N VAL A 636 -12.31 -24.94 16.10
CA VAL A 636 -11.29 -25.97 15.92
C VAL A 636 -10.15 -25.73 16.91
N LEU A 637 -9.76 -26.78 17.63
CA LEU A 637 -8.48 -26.84 18.30
C LEU A 637 -7.45 -27.51 17.37
N THR A 638 -6.27 -26.91 17.27
CA THR A 638 -5.13 -27.48 16.54
C THR A 638 -3.97 -27.68 17.50
N GLY A 639 -3.49 -28.91 17.56
CA GLY A 639 -2.27 -29.29 18.27
C GLY A 639 -1.15 -29.53 17.26
N ALA A 640 0.03 -28.96 17.50
CA ALA A 640 1.22 -29.27 16.72
C ALA A 640 2.34 -29.74 17.66
N THR A 641 3.03 -30.82 17.32
CA THR A 641 4.18 -31.30 18.09
C THR A 641 5.35 -31.61 17.17
N ALA A 642 6.57 -31.33 17.62
CA ALA A 642 7.79 -31.67 16.89
C ALA A 642 8.97 -31.87 17.83
N ASP A 643 9.86 -32.79 17.49
CA ASP A 643 11.22 -32.79 18.01
C ASP A 643 12.08 -31.89 17.11
N VAL A 644 12.59 -30.80 17.67
CA VAL A 644 13.31 -29.76 16.94
C VAL A 644 14.78 -29.80 17.36
N ALA A 645 15.68 -29.97 16.40
CA ALA A 645 17.12 -29.89 16.61
C ALA A 645 17.64 -28.55 16.08
N LEU A 646 18.13 -27.70 16.97
CA LEU A 646 18.74 -26.40 16.62
C LEU A 646 20.16 -26.34 17.17
N PRO A 647 21.08 -25.65 16.49
CA PRO A 647 22.36 -25.29 17.09
C PRO A 647 22.16 -24.54 18.41
N GLU A 648 23.05 -24.77 19.38
CA GLU A 648 23.05 -23.99 20.62
C GLU A 648 23.15 -22.49 20.31
N GLY A 649 22.29 -21.69 20.92
CA GLY A 649 22.23 -20.26 20.62
C GLY A 649 20.93 -19.60 21.04
N ARG A 650 20.84 -18.29 20.82
CA ARG A 650 19.64 -17.50 21.09
C ARG A 650 18.77 -17.41 19.84
N TYR A 651 17.47 -17.57 20.05
CA TYR A 651 16.46 -17.53 19.00
C TYR A 651 15.27 -16.72 19.47
N THR A 652 14.59 -16.09 18.52
CA THR A 652 13.25 -15.54 18.70
C THR A 652 12.25 -16.53 18.10
N LEU A 653 11.32 -16.99 18.93
CA LEU A 653 10.12 -17.68 18.48
C LEU A 653 9.07 -16.64 18.15
N ARG A 654 8.54 -16.67 16.93
CA ARG A 654 7.50 -15.74 16.47
C ARG A 654 6.27 -16.51 16.05
N THR A 655 5.12 -16.23 16.65
CA THR A 655 3.84 -16.77 16.22
C THR A 655 3.00 -15.72 15.54
N ILE A 656 2.21 -16.15 14.55
CA ILE A 656 1.06 -15.42 14.05
C ILE A 656 -0.14 -16.34 14.24
N ALA A 657 -1.11 -15.89 15.01
CA ALA A 657 -2.30 -16.68 15.28
C ALA A 657 -3.54 -15.81 15.18
N ASP A 658 -4.53 -16.28 14.44
CA ASP A 658 -5.91 -15.86 14.59
C ASP A 658 -6.48 -16.51 15.85
N ASP A 659 -7.36 -15.80 16.56
CA ASP A 659 -7.91 -16.19 17.83
C ASP A 659 -6.89 -16.40 18.96
N ALA A 660 -6.33 -17.60 19.16
CA ALA A 660 -5.53 -17.89 20.35
C ALA A 660 -4.45 -18.96 20.14
N VAL A 661 -3.29 -18.76 20.77
CA VAL A 661 -2.14 -19.68 20.67
C VAL A 661 -1.34 -19.80 21.97
N ARG A 662 -0.81 -20.99 22.22
CA ARG A 662 0.22 -21.27 23.24
C ARG A 662 1.35 -22.07 22.65
N VAL A 663 2.56 -21.80 23.13
CA VAL A 663 3.75 -22.55 22.73
C VAL A 663 4.50 -23.02 23.95
N TYR A 664 4.87 -24.30 23.91
CA TYR A 664 5.63 -25.00 24.93
C TYR A 664 6.93 -25.53 24.32
N ILE A 665 8.01 -25.45 25.09
CA ILE A 665 9.31 -26.04 24.79
C ILE A 665 9.68 -26.91 25.99
N ASP A 666 9.94 -28.20 25.76
CA ASP A 666 10.23 -29.20 26.81
C ASP A 666 9.19 -29.15 27.95
N ASP A 667 7.92 -29.13 27.55
CA ASP A 667 6.73 -29.04 28.40
C ASP A 667 6.60 -27.75 29.24
N ARG A 668 7.53 -26.79 29.10
CA ARG A 668 7.44 -25.46 29.70
C ARG A 668 6.73 -24.48 28.76
N LEU A 669 5.70 -23.80 29.26
CA LEU A 669 5.03 -22.71 28.55
C LEU A 669 5.99 -21.53 28.35
N VAL A 670 6.25 -21.16 27.10
CA VAL A 670 7.14 -20.05 26.72
C VAL A 670 6.39 -18.88 26.11
N LEU A 671 5.22 -19.11 25.50
CA LEU A 671 4.36 -18.07 24.92
C LEU A 671 2.90 -18.40 25.22
N ASP A 672 2.17 -17.45 25.80
CA ASP A 672 0.76 -17.57 26.13
C ASP A 672 -0.03 -16.38 25.58
N ASP A 673 -0.80 -16.59 24.52
CA ASP A 673 -1.71 -15.62 23.92
C ASP A 673 -3.10 -16.26 23.73
N TRP A 674 -3.71 -16.68 24.85
CA TRP A 674 -4.94 -17.47 24.85
C TRP A 674 -6.24 -16.64 24.91
N GLU A 675 -6.23 -15.46 24.31
CA GLU A 675 -7.37 -14.53 24.25
C GLU A 675 -7.89 -14.39 22.80
N PRO A 676 -9.06 -14.93 22.44
CA PRO A 676 -9.59 -14.83 21.07
C PRO A 676 -9.66 -13.41 20.52
N GLY A 677 -9.48 -13.27 19.21
CA GLY A 677 -9.39 -11.98 18.51
C GLY A 677 -8.65 -12.11 17.18
N GLU A 678 -8.51 -10.99 16.46
CA GLU A 678 -7.86 -10.99 15.15
C GLU A 678 -6.40 -11.50 15.19
N SER A 679 -5.98 -12.03 14.04
CA SER A 679 -4.61 -12.41 13.72
C SER A 679 -3.60 -11.40 14.27
N ARG A 680 -2.63 -11.89 15.06
CA ARG A 680 -1.61 -11.03 15.67
C ARG A 680 -0.28 -11.72 15.86
N VAL A 681 0.77 -10.91 15.83
CA VAL A 681 2.15 -11.35 16.05
C VAL A 681 2.45 -11.38 17.55
N ARG A 682 3.11 -12.44 17.99
CA ARG A 682 3.76 -12.55 19.31
C ARG A 682 5.17 -13.07 19.14
N GLU A 683 6.09 -12.53 19.93
CA GLU A 683 7.50 -12.93 19.91
C GLU A 683 7.97 -13.24 21.33
N VAL A 684 8.77 -14.29 21.48
CA VAL A 684 9.48 -14.61 22.72
C VAL A 684 10.89 -15.10 22.41
N ALA A 685 11.87 -14.58 23.14
CA ALA A 685 13.24 -15.07 23.06
C ALA A 685 13.40 -16.38 23.85
N PHE A 686 14.13 -17.33 23.30
CA PHE A 686 14.53 -18.56 23.99
C PHE A 686 15.99 -18.93 23.63
N THR A 687 16.60 -19.76 24.46
CA THR A 687 17.95 -20.31 24.19
C THR A 687 17.79 -21.78 23.85
N SER A 688 18.35 -22.19 22.71
CA SER A 688 18.39 -23.59 22.36
C SER A 688 19.58 -24.30 23.00
N THR A 689 19.36 -25.54 23.43
CA THR A 689 20.36 -26.45 24.00
C THR A 689 20.55 -27.70 23.12
N GLY A 690 20.25 -27.61 21.82
CA GLY A 690 20.28 -28.74 20.90
C GLY A 690 18.88 -29.24 20.53
N ARG A 691 18.57 -30.49 20.92
CA ARG A 691 17.28 -31.14 20.63
C ARG A 691 16.27 -30.85 21.72
N GLN A 692 15.10 -30.36 21.33
CA GLN A 692 14.03 -29.94 22.25
C GLN A 692 12.66 -30.28 21.68
N LYS A 693 11.70 -30.57 22.56
CA LYS A 693 10.33 -30.90 22.16
C LYS A 693 9.47 -29.64 22.12
N PHE A 694 8.92 -29.35 20.96
CA PHE A 694 7.99 -28.25 20.75
C PHE A 694 6.56 -28.77 20.79
N ARG A 695 5.68 -27.99 21.41
CA ARG A 695 4.23 -28.21 21.38
C ARG A 695 3.52 -26.88 21.23
N VAL A 696 2.63 -26.80 20.25
CA VAL A 696 1.78 -25.64 19.99
C VAL A 696 0.34 -26.06 20.20
N GLU A 697 -0.41 -25.25 20.93
CA GLU A 697 -1.87 -25.35 21.03
C GLU A 697 -2.44 -24.10 20.37
N HIS A 698 -3.48 -24.26 19.57
CA HIS A 698 -4.15 -23.18 18.86
C HIS A 698 -5.66 -23.39 18.90
N LEU A 699 -6.41 -22.30 19.03
CA LEU A 699 -7.87 -22.29 18.98
C LEU A 699 -8.31 -21.35 17.86
N GLN A 700 -9.12 -21.86 16.93
CA GLN A 700 -9.85 -21.09 15.93
C GLN A 700 -11.34 -21.12 16.25
N LEU A 701 -12.00 -19.97 16.30
CA LEU A 701 -13.42 -19.83 16.55
C LEU A 701 -14.22 -19.71 15.26
N ASP A 702 -13.87 -18.83 14.34
CA ASP A 702 -14.54 -18.66 13.05
C ASP A 702 -13.64 -17.96 12.00
N GLY A 703 -14.18 -17.58 10.84
CA GLY A 703 -13.47 -16.67 9.94
C GLY A 703 -12.23 -17.25 9.25
N TRP A 704 -11.14 -16.48 9.25
CA TRP A 704 -9.88 -16.80 8.59
C TRP A 704 -8.97 -17.58 9.55
N TYR A 705 -8.53 -18.75 9.11
CA TYR A 705 -7.59 -19.54 9.87
C TYR A 705 -6.17 -19.04 9.62
N GLU A 706 -5.44 -18.64 10.67
CA GLU A 706 -4.01 -18.33 10.61
C GLU A 706 -3.29 -18.93 11.82
N LEU A 707 -2.37 -19.86 11.58
CA LEU A 707 -1.42 -20.36 12.59
C LEU A 707 -0.06 -20.52 11.95
N ARG A 708 0.88 -19.67 12.34
CA ARG A 708 2.27 -19.70 11.90
C ARG A 708 3.21 -19.68 13.10
N LEU A 709 4.29 -20.44 13.03
CA LEU A 709 5.40 -20.37 13.98
C LEU A 709 6.72 -20.33 13.21
N ASP A 710 7.46 -19.24 13.38
CA ASP A 710 8.83 -19.11 12.88
C ASP A 710 9.83 -19.23 14.04
N ILE A 711 10.99 -19.83 13.76
CA ILE A 711 12.16 -19.84 14.64
C ILE A 711 13.27 -19.03 13.97
N VAL A 712 13.54 -17.84 14.50
CA VAL A 712 14.47 -16.88 13.92
C VAL A 712 15.74 -16.81 14.79
N PRO A 713 16.94 -17.09 14.23
CA PRO A 713 18.19 -16.91 14.98
C PRO A 713 18.40 -15.44 15.36
N GLU A 714 18.72 -15.16 16.62
CA GLU A 714 19.19 -13.83 17.03
C GLU A 714 20.64 -13.69 16.55
N ARG A 715 20.89 -12.73 15.65
CA ARG A 715 22.22 -12.45 15.11
C ARG A 715 22.91 -11.32 15.84
#